data_AF-A0A7G1NKI5-F1
#
_entry.id   AF-A0A7G1NKI5-F1
#
_cell.length_a   1.000
_cell.length_b   1.000
_cell.length_c   1.000
_cell.angle_alpha   90.00
_cell.angle_beta   90.00
_cell.angle_gamma   90.00
#
_symmetry.space_group_name_H-M   'P 1'
#
loop_
_entity.id
_entity.type
_entity.pdbx_description
1 polymer ?
#
loop_
_entity_poly.entity_id
_entity_poly.type
_entity_poly.pdbx_seq_one_letter_code
_entity_poly.pdbx_strand_id
1 'polypeptide(L)'
;MPAVFATATPAHTAGAAPLPRAVTATPASAADSADTPPVTQAAYLADRLRENPVYVTDQLPRELPRSTAPDFARLAKKTGVPTYVLVLPMLSSMEGERLLGAVHDRLGRDGLYVLIEGTDVAHAAAYGVRAPADAAVTVTLHELPYDAGALAGFERFVDVIAQGEEKAAARAEAARGKYRDDEPAEMYIGPSDRRNQSFLTGILLTGVPLSILLLAAYARRGRKGKPALRLIAPGAALLSAAAIALTAPVVFDETRSSAARPPTPAELSARVERVAAGLKQDPVYADPESPRVLDARQLDRLHERVRDFRRSDGGGPVYVSLVPQTPESESAGDADLFAAAVHAKVGEDGVYVVADPDDGTIDVLNHGLRLDSNHLSLDLPDSLTLGDRRADEADDHLLGERLDKLMTFLDETPRTDRPQTEPAPAPAPRAADETTLPALYSTDFWPGLFVGAVAALLLTGAAAGATWIVRGLLRRRSPVPESFDRMPFTAPTAPSTSYLRRTAYNELTALSAQFTDREDRARDRERLDAALLLVDGDPGRARRSGADPATLVAVIVLARAGRAALTGRASKLCCGVNPLHGPAEHRHHVRVSADGNRRRLLPVCAPCRDTAVAEPGAVHGRLLRLPDPALGNTRFPYFDITGSPLTAVPDGIGRLVDRVRGAAGVH
;
A
#
# COMPACT_ATOMS: atom_id res chain seq x y z
N MET A 1 -27.80 -9.93 -40.23
CA MET A 1 -28.76 -9.25 -41.13
C MET A 1 -28.07 -8.04 -41.75
N PRO A 2 -28.31 -7.76 -43.03
CA PRO A 2 -27.25 -7.53 -44.01
C PRO A 2 -26.82 -6.06 -44.16
N ALA A 3 -25.60 -5.95 -44.70
CA ALA A 3 -24.92 -4.74 -45.13
C ALA A 3 -25.65 -4.03 -46.27
N VAL A 4 -25.64 -2.69 -46.22
CA VAL A 4 -26.06 -1.82 -47.32
C VAL A 4 -24.82 -1.19 -47.91
N PHE A 5 -24.46 -1.64 -49.12
CA PHE A 5 -23.56 -0.96 -50.03
C PHE A 5 -24.28 0.26 -50.63
N ALA A 6 -23.64 1.42 -50.61
CA ALA A 6 -24.04 2.58 -51.41
C ALA A 6 -22.88 2.99 -52.30
N THR A 7 -22.97 2.61 -53.57
CA THR A 7 -22.17 3.10 -54.68
C THR A 7 -22.77 4.41 -55.19
N ALA A 8 -21.97 5.48 -55.30
CA ALA A 8 -22.33 6.65 -56.10
C ALA A 8 -21.09 7.42 -56.58
N THR A 9 -20.87 7.36 -57.90
CA THR A 9 -20.15 8.32 -58.74
C THR A 9 -20.62 8.01 -60.17
N PRO A 10 -20.56 8.91 -61.18
CA PRO A 10 -19.97 10.25 -61.18
C PRO A 10 -20.83 11.34 -61.86
N ALA A 11 -20.40 12.61 -61.72
CA ALA A 11 -20.75 13.65 -62.68
C ALA A 11 -19.54 14.56 -62.91
N HIS A 12 -18.97 14.45 -64.12
CA HIS A 12 -18.04 15.37 -64.71
C HIS A 12 -18.64 16.78 -64.79
N THR A 13 -17.85 17.80 -64.46
CA THR A 13 -17.93 19.10 -65.11
C THR A 13 -16.52 19.65 -65.30
N ALA A 14 -16.15 19.80 -66.56
CA ALA A 14 -14.93 20.44 -67.02
C ALA A 14 -15.07 21.96 -66.87
N GLY A 15 -14.06 22.60 -66.31
CA GLY A 15 -13.89 24.05 -66.28
C GLY A 15 -12.42 24.38 -66.52
N ALA A 16 -12.11 24.85 -67.72
CA ALA A 16 -10.79 25.26 -68.15
C ALA A 16 -10.56 26.75 -67.89
N ALA A 17 -9.38 27.12 -67.37
CA ALA A 17 -8.58 28.34 -67.61
C ALA A 17 -7.56 28.55 -66.45
N PRO A 18 -6.53 29.42 -66.59
CA PRO A 18 -5.49 29.48 -67.61
C PRO A 18 -4.07 29.34 -66.99
N LEU A 19 -3.08 28.99 -67.81
CA LEU A 19 -1.65 28.94 -67.47
C LEU A 19 -1.09 30.33 -67.06
N PRO A 20 -0.28 30.44 -66.00
CA PRO A 20 0.66 31.54 -65.84
C PRO A 20 2.08 31.15 -66.31
N ARG A 21 2.63 32.05 -67.12
CA ARG A 21 4.03 32.23 -67.56
C ARG A 21 5.11 31.56 -66.70
N ALA A 22 5.94 30.76 -67.36
CA ALA A 22 7.26 30.38 -66.88
C ALA A 22 8.13 31.65 -66.69
N VAL A 23 8.53 31.91 -65.45
CA VAL A 23 9.62 32.82 -65.12
C VAL A 23 10.90 32.02 -65.25
N THR A 24 11.71 32.33 -66.25
CA THR A 24 13.10 31.87 -66.36
C THR A 24 13.90 32.44 -65.20
N ALA A 25 14.07 31.67 -64.13
CA ALA A 25 15.04 31.95 -63.09
C ALA A 25 16.45 31.65 -63.64
N THR A 26 17.24 32.70 -63.81
CA THR A 26 18.68 32.64 -64.04
C THR A 26 19.34 31.86 -62.90
N PRO A 27 20.19 30.85 -63.16
CA PRO A 27 20.92 30.18 -62.09
C PRO A 27 21.97 31.15 -61.57
N ALA A 28 21.72 31.73 -60.38
CA ALA A 28 22.75 32.41 -59.62
C ALA A 28 23.77 31.36 -59.18
N SER A 29 25.03 31.66 -59.48
CA SER A 29 26.19 30.79 -59.34
C SER A 29 26.37 30.29 -57.91
N ALA A 30 26.50 28.98 -57.77
CA ALA A 30 27.00 28.30 -56.58
C ALA A 30 28.51 28.56 -56.46
N ALA A 31 28.90 29.63 -55.75
CA ALA A 31 30.29 29.91 -55.43
C ALA A 31 30.53 30.63 -54.09
N ASP A 32 29.49 31.02 -53.34
CA ASP A 32 29.66 31.79 -52.08
C ASP A 32 29.49 30.97 -50.78
N SER A 33 29.32 29.64 -50.84
CA SER A 33 29.06 28.84 -49.63
C SER A 33 30.31 28.31 -48.91
N ALA A 34 31.52 28.65 -49.37
CA ALA A 34 32.76 28.06 -48.83
C ALA A 34 33.38 28.81 -47.63
N ASP A 35 32.90 30.03 -47.30
CA ASP A 35 33.54 30.91 -46.30
C ASP A 35 32.68 31.21 -45.06
N THR A 36 31.53 30.54 -44.89
CA THR A 36 30.75 30.67 -43.65
C THR A 36 31.24 29.61 -42.66
N PRO A 37 31.84 29.99 -41.51
CA PRO A 37 32.22 29.00 -40.50
C PRO A 37 30.99 28.20 -40.07
N PRO A 38 31.12 26.89 -39.80
CA PRO A 38 30.00 26.06 -39.39
C PRO A 38 29.30 26.66 -38.16
N VAL A 39 27.97 26.78 -38.22
CA VAL A 39 27.16 27.38 -37.15
C VAL A 39 27.30 26.55 -35.88
N THR A 40 28.01 27.06 -34.88
CA THR A 40 28.14 26.42 -33.56
C THR A 40 26.77 26.30 -32.88
N GLN A 41 26.54 25.29 -32.04
CA GLN A 41 25.28 25.10 -31.28
C GLN A 41 24.84 26.39 -30.58
N ALA A 42 25.76 27.05 -29.87
CA ALA A 42 25.51 28.35 -29.21
C ALA A 42 25.08 29.47 -30.17
N ALA A 43 25.56 29.47 -31.43
CA ALA A 43 25.15 30.46 -32.43
C ALA A 43 23.73 30.19 -32.91
N TYR A 44 23.40 28.92 -33.17
CA TYR A 44 22.05 28.52 -33.54
C TYR A 44 21.04 28.88 -32.43
N LEU A 45 21.34 28.56 -31.18
CA LEU A 45 20.49 28.88 -30.04
C LEU A 45 20.37 30.40 -29.80
N ALA A 46 21.47 31.16 -29.96
CA ALA A 46 21.41 32.61 -29.90
C ALA A 46 20.53 33.20 -31.01
N ASP A 47 20.56 32.65 -32.22
CA ASP A 47 19.69 33.06 -33.32
C ASP A 47 18.22 32.80 -32.99
N ARG A 48 17.89 31.63 -32.42
CA ARG A 48 16.55 31.32 -31.94
C ARG A 48 16.08 32.26 -30.84
N LEU A 49 16.96 32.58 -29.88
CA LEU A 49 16.66 33.54 -28.81
C LEU A 49 16.49 34.98 -29.31
N ARG A 50 17.10 35.31 -30.45
CA ARG A 50 16.92 36.63 -31.09
C ARG A 50 15.52 36.77 -31.66
N GLU A 51 14.96 35.69 -32.21
CA GLU A 51 13.59 35.62 -32.72
C GLU A 51 12.57 35.59 -31.57
N ASN A 52 12.78 34.72 -30.58
CA ASN A 52 11.90 34.56 -29.43
C ASN A 52 12.71 34.34 -28.16
N PRO A 53 12.48 35.09 -27.06
CA PRO A 53 13.28 34.98 -25.84
C PRO A 53 13.11 33.64 -25.10
N VAL A 54 12.20 32.78 -25.56
CA VAL A 54 12.02 31.42 -25.06
C VAL A 54 12.12 30.47 -26.23
N TYR A 55 13.01 29.49 -26.11
CA TYR A 55 13.18 28.41 -27.06
C TYR A 55 12.89 27.06 -26.39
N VAL A 56 12.00 26.30 -27.00
CA VAL A 56 11.69 24.91 -26.61
C VAL A 56 12.06 23.99 -27.76
N THR A 57 12.94 23.04 -27.48
CA THR A 57 13.38 22.03 -28.45
C THR A 57 12.22 21.20 -29.00
N ASP A 58 12.38 20.62 -30.20
CA ASP A 58 11.52 19.52 -30.69
C ASP A 58 12.11 18.13 -30.38
N GLN A 59 13.21 18.07 -29.63
CA GLN A 59 13.84 16.81 -29.22
C GLN A 59 13.15 16.14 -28.01
N LEU A 60 12.35 16.89 -27.25
CA LEU A 60 11.60 16.40 -26.07
C LEU A 60 10.07 16.57 -26.18
N PRO A 61 9.41 16.23 -27.31
CA PRO A 61 8.00 16.54 -27.48
C PRO A 61 7.11 15.79 -26.48
N ARG A 62 7.51 14.62 -25.95
CA ARG A 62 6.70 13.86 -24.98
C ARG A 62 6.67 14.48 -23.60
N GLU A 63 7.78 15.12 -23.20
CA GLU A 63 7.90 15.75 -21.88
C GLU A 63 7.51 17.22 -21.93
N LEU A 64 8.07 17.98 -22.87
CA LEU A 64 7.90 19.42 -23.00
C LEU A 64 7.53 19.81 -24.44
N PRO A 65 6.25 19.68 -24.83
CA PRO A 65 5.79 20.10 -26.14
C PRO A 65 6.03 21.60 -26.37
N ARG A 66 6.38 22.00 -27.60
CA ARG A 66 6.64 23.41 -27.97
C ARG A 66 5.49 24.36 -27.66
N SER A 67 4.25 23.87 -27.61
CA SER A 67 3.07 24.63 -27.18
C SER A 67 3.11 25.11 -25.73
N THR A 68 4.10 24.68 -24.94
CA THR A 68 4.40 25.20 -23.60
C THR A 68 5.23 26.48 -23.61
N ALA A 69 5.90 26.83 -24.72
CA ALA A 69 6.74 28.04 -24.82
C ALA A 69 6.03 29.35 -24.40
N PRO A 70 4.73 29.58 -24.74
CA PRO A 70 4.00 30.75 -24.25
C PRO A 70 3.82 30.78 -22.73
N ASP A 71 3.81 29.63 -22.05
CA ASP A 71 3.67 29.53 -20.60
C ASP A 71 4.98 29.97 -19.92
N PHE A 72 6.13 29.45 -20.39
CA PHE A 72 7.46 29.93 -20.00
C PHE A 72 7.63 31.42 -20.28
N ALA A 73 7.23 31.92 -21.45
CA ALA A 73 7.34 33.34 -21.79
C ALA A 73 6.49 34.24 -20.89
N ARG A 74 5.34 33.76 -20.38
CA ARG A 74 4.54 34.50 -19.39
C ARG A 74 5.23 34.52 -18.01
N LEU A 75 5.82 33.40 -17.59
CA LEU A 75 6.56 33.33 -16.33
C LEU A 75 7.83 34.19 -16.36
N ALA A 76 8.60 34.13 -17.45
CA ALA A 76 9.81 34.91 -17.65
C ALA A 76 9.59 36.42 -17.50
N LYS A 77 8.40 36.94 -17.84
CA LYS A 77 8.07 38.36 -17.65
C LYS A 77 7.96 38.78 -16.17
N LYS A 78 7.71 37.84 -15.26
CA LYS A 78 7.57 38.13 -13.82
C LYS A 78 8.92 38.32 -13.12
N THR A 79 10.05 37.97 -13.75
CA THR A 79 11.39 38.14 -13.15
C THR A 79 11.80 39.61 -13.01
N GLY A 80 11.18 40.52 -13.77
CA GLY A 80 11.51 41.95 -13.78
C GLY A 80 12.75 42.33 -14.58
N VAL A 81 13.43 41.38 -15.22
CA VAL A 81 14.60 41.59 -16.11
C VAL A 81 14.40 40.88 -17.44
N PRO A 82 15.07 41.30 -18.54
CA PRO A 82 15.09 40.50 -19.77
C PRO A 82 15.54 39.08 -19.46
N THR A 83 14.71 38.09 -19.78
CA THR A 83 14.94 36.69 -19.42
C THR A 83 14.90 35.84 -20.67
N TYR A 84 15.97 35.09 -20.91
CA TYR A 84 16.16 34.19 -22.04
C TYR A 84 16.13 32.75 -21.55
N VAL A 85 15.21 31.94 -22.07
CA VAL A 85 14.99 30.57 -21.61
C VAL A 85 15.28 29.59 -22.74
N LEU A 86 16.16 28.63 -22.48
CA LEU A 86 16.44 27.49 -23.34
C LEU A 86 15.90 26.23 -22.64
N VAL A 87 15.07 25.47 -23.34
CA VAL A 87 14.61 24.15 -22.91
C VAL A 87 15.16 23.13 -23.88
N LEU A 88 16.14 22.35 -23.44
CA LEU A 88 16.93 21.40 -24.23
C LEU A 88 16.88 20.00 -23.58
N PRO A 89 17.23 18.91 -24.31
CA PRO A 89 17.52 17.63 -23.69
C PRO A 89 18.61 17.74 -22.64
N MET A 90 18.66 16.76 -21.74
CA MET A 90 19.67 16.72 -20.69
C MET A 90 21.07 16.71 -21.30
N LEU A 91 21.86 17.74 -20.98
CA LEU A 91 23.27 17.84 -21.32
C LEU A 91 24.09 17.59 -20.06
N SER A 92 25.41 17.43 -20.17
CA SER A 92 26.22 17.35 -18.96
C SER A 92 26.29 18.71 -18.24
N SER A 93 26.20 18.72 -16.91
CA SER A 93 26.15 19.96 -16.09
C SER A 93 27.33 20.94 -16.30
N MET A 94 28.52 20.44 -16.66
CA MET A 94 29.68 21.30 -16.94
C MET A 94 29.59 22.00 -18.31
N GLU A 95 28.74 21.52 -19.21
CA GLU A 95 28.50 22.09 -20.53
C GLU A 95 27.42 23.16 -20.47
N GLY A 96 26.41 23.01 -19.61
CA GLY A 96 25.30 23.95 -19.49
C GLY A 96 25.71 25.39 -19.15
N GLU A 97 26.59 25.58 -18.15
CA GLU A 97 27.08 26.93 -17.79
C GLU A 97 27.91 27.56 -18.93
N ARG A 98 28.79 26.77 -19.55
CA ARG A 98 29.60 27.22 -20.69
C ARG A 98 28.74 27.56 -21.90
N LEU A 99 27.69 26.78 -22.13
CA LEU A 99 26.72 27.00 -23.21
C LEU A 99 25.99 28.32 -23.00
N LEU A 100 25.47 28.60 -21.79
CA LEU A 100 24.81 29.87 -21.49
C LEU A 100 25.73 31.07 -21.72
N GLY A 101 26.99 30.99 -21.29
CA GLY A 101 27.98 32.03 -21.57
C GLY A 101 28.24 32.23 -23.06
N ALA A 102 28.44 31.15 -23.81
CA ALA A 102 28.66 31.22 -25.25
C ALA A 102 27.43 31.76 -26.01
N VAL A 103 26.22 31.39 -25.59
CA VAL A 103 24.96 31.91 -26.14
C VAL A 103 24.81 33.39 -25.83
N HIS A 104 25.12 33.82 -24.60
CA HIS A 104 25.13 35.23 -24.23
C HIS A 104 26.09 36.03 -25.12
N ASP A 105 27.33 35.57 -25.29
CA ASP A 105 28.34 36.28 -26.08
C ASP A 105 27.94 36.43 -27.56
N ARG A 106 27.19 35.45 -28.10
CA ARG A 106 26.66 35.50 -29.48
C ARG A 106 25.37 36.29 -29.61
N LEU A 107 24.51 36.27 -28.59
CA LEU A 107 23.27 37.04 -28.58
C LEU A 107 23.56 38.54 -28.35
N GLY A 108 24.55 38.85 -27.50
CA GLY A 108 25.02 40.20 -27.20
C GLY A 108 23.98 41.05 -26.47
N ARG A 109 23.21 40.46 -25.55
CA ARG A 109 22.13 41.15 -24.80
C ARG A 109 22.25 40.89 -23.31
N ASP A 110 22.12 41.95 -22.52
CA ASP A 110 22.04 41.82 -21.06
C ASP A 110 20.73 41.13 -20.65
N GLY A 111 20.78 40.22 -19.68
CA GLY A 111 19.62 39.50 -19.20
C GLY A 111 19.94 38.33 -18.28
N LEU A 112 18.88 37.70 -17.78
CA LEU A 112 18.91 36.43 -17.07
C LEU A 112 18.77 35.29 -18.09
N TYR A 113 19.78 34.46 -18.21
CA TYR A 113 19.80 33.30 -19.09
C TYR A 113 19.52 32.05 -18.26
N VAL A 114 18.55 31.26 -18.69
CA VAL A 114 18.07 30.07 -17.96
C VAL A 114 18.10 28.88 -18.90
N LEU A 115 18.77 27.83 -18.47
CA LEU A 115 18.80 26.53 -19.13
C LEU A 115 17.97 25.55 -18.30
N ILE A 116 16.98 24.97 -18.96
CA ILE A 116 16.10 23.95 -18.44
C ILE A 116 16.45 22.66 -19.17
N GLU A 117 16.74 21.61 -18.41
CA GLU A 117 17.12 20.30 -18.89
C GLU A 117 16.22 19.26 -18.22
N GLY A 118 15.58 18.41 -19.02
CA GLY A 118 14.56 17.48 -18.54
C GLY A 118 13.50 18.19 -17.70
N THR A 119 13.37 17.78 -16.43
CA THR A 119 12.38 18.31 -15.49
C THR A 119 12.82 19.56 -14.72
N ASP A 120 14.08 19.98 -14.81
CA ASP A 120 14.68 20.91 -13.86
C ASP A 120 15.29 22.17 -14.48
N VAL A 121 15.36 23.23 -13.67
CA VAL A 121 16.18 24.41 -13.99
C VAL A 121 17.63 24.07 -13.65
N ALA A 122 18.33 23.48 -14.61
CA ALA A 122 19.71 23.01 -14.43
C ALA A 122 20.69 24.16 -14.13
N HIS A 123 20.63 25.22 -14.93
CA HIS A 123 21.56 26.34 -14.82
C HIS A 123 20.87 27.68 -15.08
N ALA A 124 21.31 28.72 -14.38
CA ALA A 124 20.91 30.09 -14.66
C ALA A 124 22.05 31.07 -14.39
N ALA A 125 22.23 32.05 -15.27
CA ALA A 125 23.28 33.05 -15.14
C ALA A 125 22.74 34.44 -15.48
N ALA A 126 23.09 35.44 -14.67
CA ALA A 126 22.74 36.83 -14.90
C ALA A 126 23.91 37.58 -15.54
N TYR A 127 23.70 38.08 -16.76
CA TYR A 127 24.69 38.88 -17.49
C TYR A 127 24.19 40.32 -17.63
N GLY A 128 24.97 41.29 -17.13
CA GLY A 128 24.61 42.71 -17.19
C GLY A 128 23.41 43.14 -16.33
N VAL A 129 22.75 42.21 -15.64
CA VAL A 129 21.60 42.46 -14.75
C VAL A 129 21.83 41.89 -13.36
N ARG A 130 21.06 42.37 -12.37
CA ARG A 130 21.06 41.81 -11.01
C ARG A 130 19.86 40.89 -10.84
N ALA A 131 20.13 39.59 -10.73
CA ALA A 131 19.13 38.58 -10.43
C ALA A 131 19.78 37.47 -9.57
N PRO A 132 19.13 36.98 -8.50
CA PRO A 132 19.71 35.97 -7.63
C PRO A 132 19.57 34.55 -8.22
N ALA A 133 20.22 34.33 -9.37
CA ALA A 133 20.11 33.11 -10.17
C ALA A 133 20.48 31.85 -9.36
N ASP A 134 21.67 31.80 -8.76
CA ASP A 134 22.15 30.64 -8.00
C ASP A 134 21.24 30.29 -6.81
N ALA A 135 20.73 31.31 -6.11
CA ALA A 135 19.82 31.12 -5.01
C ALA A 135 18.47 30.57 -5.50
N ALA A 136 17.97 31.05 -6.64
CA ALA A 136 16.74 30.55 -7.24
C ALA A 136 16.88 29.11 -7.74
N VAL A 137 17.99 28.74 -8.40
CA VAL A 137 18.29 27.35 -8.78
C VAL A 137 18.34 26.46 -7.53
N THR A 138 19.06 26.88 -6.49
CA THR A 138 19.14 26.14 -5.22
C THR A 138 17.77 25.90 -4.60
N VAL A 139 16.92 26.92 -4.56
CA VAL A 139 15.58 26.80 -3.96
C VAL A 139 14.70 25.85 -4.77
N THR A 140 14.72 25.95 -6.10
CA THR A 140 13.98 25.04 -6.98
C THR A 140 14.40 23.60 -6.75
N LEU A 141 15.71 23.32 -6.71
CA LEU A 141 16.26 21.98 -6.49
C LEU A 141 15.84 21.35 -5.14
N HIS A 142 15.73 22.15 -4.08
CA HIS A 142 15.44 21.62 -2.74
C HIS A 142 13.96 21.64 -2.34
N GLU A 143 13.16 22.58 -2.86
CA GLU A 143 11.77 22.75 -2.41
C GLU A 143 10.74 22.00 -3.25
N LEU A 144 11.10 21.53 -4.44
CA LEU A 144 10.21 20.81 -5.33
C LEU A 144 10.51 19.30 -5.34
N PRO A 145 9.49 18.46 -5.61
CA PRO A 145 9.74 17.06 -5.91
C PRO A 145 10.49 16.94 -7.24
N TYR A 146 11.24 15.84 -7.40
CA TYR A 146 12.03 15.57 -8.61
C TYR A 146 11.17 15.53 -9.89
N ASP A 147 9.91 15.14 -9.78
CA ASP A 147 8.97 15.02 -10.89
C ASP A 147 7.98 16.20 -10.99
N ALA A 148 8.29 17.34 -10.35
CA ALA A 148 7.49 18.56 -10.47
C ALA A 148 7.29 19.00 -11.93
N GLY A 149 8.28 18.70 -12.77
CA GLY A 149 8.33 19.06 -14.18
C GLY A 149 8.80 20.50 -14.41
N ALA A 150 9.37 20.74 -15.59
CA ALA A 150 10.10 21.97 -15.90
C ALA A 150 9.29 23.26 -15.73
N LEU A 151 7.98 23.24 -16.03
CA LEU A 151 7.16 24.45 -15.92
C LEU A 151 6.95 24.86 -14.46
N ALA A 152 6.73 23.89 -13.57
CA ALA A 152 6.61 24.15 -12.13
C ALA A 152 7.98 24.53 -11.52
N GLY A 153 9.05 23.86 -11.97
CA GLY A 153 10.44 24.22 -11.67
C GLY A 153 10.75 25.68 -12.01
N PHE A 154 10.40 26.09 -13.22
CA PHE A 154 10.60 27.46 -13.69
C PHE A 154 9.70 28.48 -12.98
N GLU A 155 8.45 28.13 -12.65
CA GLU A 155 7.58 29.00 -11.85
C GLU A 155 8.18 29.26 -10.47
N ARG A 156 8.64 28.21 -9.77
CA ARG A 156 9.32 28.36 -8.48
C ARG A 156 10.59 29.20 -8.59
N PHE A 157 11.39 28.96 -9.63
CA PHE A 157 12.59 29.73 -9.91
C PHE A 157 12.26 31.22 -10.04
N VAL A 158 11.28 31.56 -10.89
CA VAL A 158 10.83 32.94 -11.12
C VAL A 158 10.29 33.58 -9.84
N ASP A 159 9.52 32.85 -9.03
CA ASP A 159 8.99 33.34 -7.75
C ASP A 159 10.11 33.70 -6.76
N VAL A 160 11.24 32.98 -6.80
CA VAL A 160 12.42 33.27 -5.97
C VAL A 160 13.18 34.47 -6.51
N ILE A 161 13.36 34.57 -7.84
CA ILE A 161 13.95 35.76 -8.47
C ILE A 161 13.18 37.02 -8.08
N ALA A 162 11.85 36.97 -8.10
CA ALA A 162 10.98 38.11 -7.75
C ALA A 162 11.09 38.57 -6.29
N GLN A 163 11.66 37.76 -5.39
CA GLN A 163 11.85 38.13 -3.97
C GLN A 163 13.07 39.05 -3.75
N GLY A 164 13.98 39.13 -4.72
CA GLY A 164 15.24 39.87 -4.61
C GLY A 164 16.33 39.11 -3.84
N GLU A 165 17.56 39.64 -3.93
CA GLU A 165 18.80 38.93 -3.57
C GLU A 165 18.86 38.45 -2.11
N GLU A 166 18.59 39.33 -1.15
CA GLU A 166 18.68 39.01 0.28
C GLU A 166 17.69 37.91 0.70
N LYS A 167 16.44 38.01 0.24
CA LYS A 167 15.38 37.04 0.57
C LYS A 167 15.61 35.71 -0.15
N ALA A 168 16.03 35.75 -1.41
CA ALA A 168 16.35 34.54 -2.18
C ALA A 168 17.51 33.78 -1.52
N ALA A 169 18.59 34.46 -1.13
CA ALA A 169 19.73 33.84 -0.45
C ALA A 169 19.35 33.23 0.90
N ALA A 170 18.56 33.94 1.71
CA ALA A 170 18.07 33.41 2.99
C ALA A 170 17.19 32.17 2.82
N ARG A 171 16.34 32.15 1.78
CA ARG A 171 15.50 30.99 1.45
C ARG A 171 16.31 29.81 0.93
N ALA A 172 17.30 30.06 0.08
CA ALA A 172 18.22 29.03 -0.41
C ALA A 172 18.95 28.34 0.75
N GLU A 173 19.46 29.11 1.71
CA GLU A 173 20.14 28.54 2.88
C GLU A 173 19.19 27.78 3.80
N ALA A 174 17.97 28.29 4.01
CA ALA A 174 16.93 27.57 4.74
C ALA A 174 16.53 26.26 4.05
N ALA A 175 16.44 26.25 2.72
CA ALA A 175 16.13 25.06 1.93
C ALA A 175 17.26 24.02 2.04
N ARG A 176 18.53 24.42 1.90
CA ARG A 176 19.69 23.53 2.13
C ARG A 176 19.69 22.95 3.53
N GLY A 177 19.41 23.77 4.55
CA GLY A 177 19.38 23.33 5.94
C GLY A 177 18.26 22.33 6.22
N LYS A 178 17.06 22.57 5.66
CA LYS A 178 15.88 21.72 5.87
C LYS A 178 16.00 20.37 5.15
N TYR A 179 16.38 20.37 3.88
CA TYR A 179 16.37 19.18 3.02
C TYR A 179 17.72 18.46 2.95
N ARG A 180 18.62 18.74 3.91
CA ARG A 180 19.85 17.96 4.12
C ARG A 180 19.56 16.58 4.71
N ASP A 181 18.54 16.50 5.57
CA ASP A 181 18.16 15.30 6.31
C ASP A 181 16.69 14.87 6.06
N ASP A 182 15.85 15.75 5.50
CA ASP A 182 14.44 15.47 5.16
C ASP A 182 14.26 15.36 3.63
N GLU A 183 13.35 14.49 3.19
CA GLU A 183 12.97 14.37 1.77
C GLU A 183 12.21 15.63 1.30
N PRO A 184 12.37 16.03 0.02
CA PRO A 184 11.59 17.12 -0.60
C PRO A 184 10.08 16.85 -0.56
N ALA A 185 9.29 17.77 -1.13
CA ALA A 185 7.85 17.56 -1.25
C ALA A 185 7.53 16.21 -1.93
N GLU A 186 6.35 15.62 -1.63
CA GLU A 186 5.95 14.34 -2.19
C GLU A 186 5.88 14.40 -3.73
N MET A 187 6.46 13.38 -4.37
CA MET A 187 6.45 13.18 -5.82
C MET A 187 5.03 12.92 -6.33
N TYR A 188 4.80 13.15 -7.63
CA TYR A 188 3.64 12.59 -8.30
C TYR A 188 3.64 11.06 -8.15
N ILE A 189 2.45 10.51 -7.94
CA ILE A 189 2.33 9.06 -7.81
C ILE A 189 2.65 8.36 -9.13
N GLY A 190 3.50 7.33 -9.06
CA GLY A 190 3.84 6.53 -10.22
C GLY A 190 2.79 5.47 -10.55
N PRO A 191 2.94 4.75 -11.68
CA PRO A 191 2.13 3.57 -11.99
C PRO A 191 2.17 2.50 -10.88
N SER A 192 3.29 2.36 -10.19
CA SER A 192 3.46 1.46 -9.04
C SER A 192 2.64 1.90 -7.82
N ASP A 193 2.61 3.20 -7.53
CA ASP A 193 1.79 3.74 -6.44
C ASP A 193 0.30 3.59 -6.74
N ARG A 194 -0.12 3.86 -7.98
CA ARG A 194 -1.48 3.59 -8.43
C ARG A 194 -1.86 2.11 -8.30
N ARG A 195 -0.94 1.19 -8.59
CA ARG A 195 -1.15 -0.26 -8.36
C ARG A 195 -1.31 -0.57 -6.87
N ASN A 196 -0.48 0.01 -6.00
CA ASN A 196 -0.60 -0.13 -4.54
C ASN A 196 -1.92 0.42 -4.00
N GLN A 197 -2.34 1.61 -4.46
CA GLN A 197 -3.64 2.21 -4.11
C GLN A 197 -4.80 1.32 -4.58
N SER A 198 -4.74 0.78 -5.81
CA SER A 198 -5.73 -0.14 -6.37
C SER A 198 -5.80 -1.45 -5.56
N PHE A 199 -4.63 -2.01 -5.21
CA PHE A 199 -4.49 -3.23 -4.41
C PHE A 199 -5.06 -3.05 -2.99
N LEU A 200 -4.68 -1.96 -2.30
CA LEU A 200 -5.20 -1.62 -0.97
C LEU A 200 -6.71 -1.39 -1.00
N THR A 201 -7.22 -0.69 -2.03
CA THR A 201 -8.66 -0.48 -2.23
C THR A 201 -9.38 -1.82 -2.39
N GLY A 202 -8.82 -2.76 -3.17
CA GLY A 202 -9.34 -4.12 -3.29
C GLY A 202 -9.36 -4.87 -1.95
N ILE A 203 -8.26 -4.81 -1.19
CA ILE A 203 -8.17 -5.44 0.14
C ILE A 203 -9.26 -4.91 1.06
N LEU A 204 -9.42 -3.59 1.15
CA LEU A 204 -10.39 -2.96 2.05
C LEU A 204 -11.83 -3.25 1.60
N LEU A 205 -12.10 -3.16 0.31
CA LEU A 205 -13.44 -3.36 -0.25
C LEU A 205 -13.99 -4.76 0.01
N THR A 206 -13.14 -5.79 0.09
CA THR A 206 -13.57 -7.16 0.41
C THR A 206 -13.33 -7.52 1.88
N GLY A 207 -12.17 -7.18 2.42
CA GLY A 207 -11.72 -7.60 3.74
C GLY A 207 -12.54 -7.03 4.88
N VAL A 208 -12.91 -5.74 4.81
CA VAL A 208 -13.72 -5.07 5.84
C VAL A 208 -15.14 -5.66 5.92
N PRO A 209 -15.95 -5.66 4.84
CA PRO A 209 -17.31 -6.20 4.92
C PRO A 209 -17.33 -7.70 5.23
N LEU A 210 -16.39 -8.49 4.68
CA LEU A 210 -16.33 -9.91 4.98
C LEU A 210 -15.98 -10.18 6.45
N SER A 211 -15.05 -9.42 7.03
CA SER A 211 -14.72 -9.51 8.46
C SER A 211 -15.94 -9.18 9.34
N ILE A 212 -16.72 -8.15 9.00
CA ILE A 212 -17.95 -7.79 9.71
C ILE A 212 -18.93 -8.97 9.69
N LEU A 213 -19.15 -9.59 8.52
CA LEU A 213 -20.06 -10.73 8.37
C LEU A 213 -19.59 -11.96 9.14
N LEU A 214 -18.31 -12.32 9.02
CA LEU A 214 -17.72 -13.49 9.65
C LEU A 214 -17.67 -13.37 11.18
N LEU A 215 -17.25 -12.23 11.71
CA LEU A 215 -17.24 -11.97 13.15
C LEU A 215 -18.67 -11.92 13.71
N ALA A 216 -19.63 -11.34 12.99
CA ALA A 216 -21.04 -11.36 13.40
C ALA A 216 -21.60 -12.79 13.42
N ALA A 217 -21.30 -13.61 12.42
CA ALA A 217 -21.70 -15.02 12.36
C ALA A 217 -21.06 -15.82 13.51
N TYR A 218 -19.78 -15.59 13.80
CA TYR A 218 -19.07 -16.20 14.91
C TYR A 218 -19.70 -15.82 16.26
N ALA A 219 -19.96 -14.54 16.50
CA ALA A 219 -20.58 -14.05 17.72
C ALA A 219 -22.00 -14.61 17.94
N ARG A 220 -22.77 -14.84 16.85
CA ARG A 220 -24.11 -15.44 16.91
C ARG A 220 -24.09 -16.89 17.40
N ARG A 221 -23.07 -17.70 17.06
CA ARG A 221 -22.97 -19.09 17.55
C ARG A 221 -22.90 -19.19 19.08
N GLY A 222 -22.46 -18.14 19.77
CA GLY A 222 -22.30 -18.13 21.22
C GLY A 222 -23.49 -17.57 22.03
N ARG A 223 -24.52 -17.00 21.40
CA ARG A 223 -25.65 -16.35 22.11
C ARG A 223 -26.99 -16.78 21.53
N LYS A 224 -27.76 -17.56 22.30
CA LYS A 224 -29.18 -17.83 21.99
C LYS A 224 -30.00 -16.58 22.33
N GLY A 225 -30.59 -15.90 21.34
CA GLY A 225 -31.77 -15.06 21.58
C GLY A 225 -31.73 -13.54 21.32
N LYS A 226 -31.06 -13.01 20.28
CA LYS A 226 -31.31 -11.61 19.84
C LYS A 226 -31.53 -11.50 18.32
N PRO A 227 -32.77 -11.34 17.83
CA PRO A 227 -33.08 -11.25 16.40
C PRO A 227 -32.59 -9.96 15.73
N ALA A 228 -32.47 -8.85 16.47
CA ALA A 228 -32.03 -7.56 15.93
C ALA A 228 -30.63 -7.57 15.30
N LEU A 229 -29.73 -8.43 15.79
CA LEU A 229 -28.38 -8.59 15.24
C LEU A 229 -28.38 -9.23 13.83
N ARG A 230 -29.50 -9.78 13.35
CA ARG A 230 -29.60 -10.43 12.02
C ARG A 230 -29.55 -9.42 10.87
N LEU A 231 -30.11 -8.23 11.04
CA LEU A 231 -30.22 -7.22 9.98
C LEU A 231 -29.09 -6.18 10.03
N ILE A 232 -28.51 -5.92 11.21
CA ILE A 232 -27.48 -4.88 11.38
C ILE A 232 -26.17 -5.25 10.68
N ALA A 233 -25.70 -6.50 10.79
CA ALA A 233 -24.43 -6.92 10.21
C ALA A 233 -24.37 -6.85 8.67
N PRO A 234 -25.37 -7.35 7.91
CA PRO A 234 -25.35 -7.19 6.45
C PRO A 234 -25.52 -5.72 6.04
N GLY A 235 -26.34 -4.94 6.76
CA GLY A 235 -26.45 -3.50 6.53
C GLY A 235 -25.12 -2.76 6.74
N ALA A 236 -24.41 -3.04 7.83
CA ALA A 236 -23.11 -2.45 8.12
C ALA A 236 -22.04 -2.88 7.11
N ALA A 237 -22.02 -4.14 6.69
CA ALA A 237 -21.11 -4.63 5.65
C ALA A 237 -21.38 -3.92 4.31
N LEU A 238 -22.64 -3.83 3.88
CA LEU A 238 -23.02 -3.13 2.65
C LEU A 238 -22.66 -1.64 2.71
N LEU A 239 -22.96 -0.97 3.82
CA LEU A 239 -22.61 0.44 4.02
C LEU A 239 -21.09 0.65 4.01
N SER A 240 -20.31 -0.25 4.59
CA SER A 240 -18.84 -0.17 4.57
C SER A 240 -18.29 -0.35 3.16
N ALA A 241 -18.80 -1.32 2.40
CA ALA A 241 -18.40 -1.54 1.01
C ALA A 241 -18.76 -0.33 0.12
N ALA A 242 -19.98 0.21 0.27
CA ALA A 242 -20.43 1.39 -0.45
C ALA A 242 -19.61 2.64 -0.08
N ALA A 243 -19.30 2.83 1.22
CA ALA A 243 -18.45 3.93 1.67
C ALA A 243 -17.07 3.84 1.02
N ILE A 244 -16.39 2.69 1.10
CA ILE A 244 -15.06 2.49 0.48
C ILE A 244 -15.11 2.75 -1.03
N ALA A 245 -16.08 2.18 -1.75
CA ALA A 245 -16.19 2.33 -3.20
C ALA A 245 -16.49 3.78 -3.64
N LEU A 246 -17.15 4.58 -2.80
CA LEU A 246 -17.46 5.98 -3.11
C LEU A 246 -16.37 6.95 -2.66
N THR A 247 -15.68 6.66 -1.56
CA THR A 247 -14.63 7.55 -1.02
C THR A 247 -13.28 7.29 -1.66
N ALA A 248 -12.97 6.07 -2.11
CA ALA A 248 -11.65 5.75 -2.65
C ALA A 248 -11.25 6.63 -3.87
N PRO A 249 -12.15 6.95 -4.84
CA PRO A 249 -11.80 7.86 -5.94
C PRO A 249 -11.65 9.33 -5.51
N VAL A 250 -12.20 9.71 -4.36
CA VAL A 250 -12.06 11.06 -3.78
C VAL A 250 -10.76 11.18 -3.00
N VAL A 251 -10.31 10.09 -2.37
CA VAL A 251 -9.04 10.03 -1.63
C VAL A 251 -7.86 9.79 -2.58
N PHE A 252 -8.07 9.04 -3.66
CA PHE A 252 -7.07 8.72 -4.70
C PHE A 252 -7.49 9.34 -6.05
N ASP A 253 -7.68 10.65 -6.06
CA ASP A 253 -8.22 11.44 -7.17
C ASP A 253 -7.19 11.75 -8.27
N GLU A 254 -5.91 11.54 -7.98
CA GLU A 254 -4.83 11.67 -8.96
C GLU A 254 -5.08 10.75 -10.16
N THR A 255 -4.91 11.27 -11.37
CA THR A 255 -5.10 10.51 -12.62
C THR A 255 -3.86 10.58 -13.51
N ARG A 256 -2.80 11.25 -13.04
CA ARG A 256 -1.58 11.47 -13.79
C ARG A 256 -0.36 11.29 -12.92
N SER A 257 0.71 10.79 -13.53
CA SER A 257 2.04 10.63 -12.92
C SER A 257 2.99 11.80 -13.21
N SER A 258 2.50 12.86 -13.86
CA SER A 258 3.31 14.04 -14.18
C SER A 258 2.42 15.26 -14.46
N ALA A 259 3.00 16.45 -14.29
CA ALA A 259 2.43 17.72 -14.70
C ALA A 259 2.51 17.98 -16.23
N ALA A 260 3.25 17.15 -16.97
CA ALA A 260 3.50 17.33 -18.39
C ALA A 260 2.20 17.43 -19.22
N ARG A 261 2.19 18.36 -20.18
CA ARG A 261 1.09 18.49 -21.14
C ARG A 261 1.27 17.44 -22.23
N PRO A 262 0.22 16.69 -22.62
CA PRO A 262 0.32 15.78 -23.76
C PRO A 262 0.65 16.53 -25.06
N PRO A 263 1.57 16.04 -25.89
CA PRO A 263 1.88 16.66 -27.18
C PRO A 263 0.77 16.48 -28.20
N THR A 264 0.70 17.41 -29.14
CA THR A 264 -0.09 17.29 -30.37
C THR A 264 0.64 16.43 -31.40
N PRO A 265 -0.08 15.83 -32.38
CA PRO A 265 0.55 15.08 -33.46
C PRO A 265 1.57 15.88 -34.27
N ALA A 266 1.35 17.20 -34.44
CA ALA A 266 2.27 18.08 -35.15
C ALA A 266 3.58 18.31 -34.37
N GLU A 267 3.51 18.35 -33.04
CA GLU A 267 4.70 18.44 -32.19
C GLU A 267 5.51 17.13 -32.22
N LEU A 268 4.83 15.98 -32.19
CA LEU A 268 5.47 14.68 -32.34
C LEU A 268 6.11 14.50 -33.74
N SER A 269 5.62 15.15 -34.79
CA SER A 269 6.23 15.04 -36.12
C SER A 269 7.31 16.10 -36.40
N ALA A 270 7.45 17.12 -35.57
CA ALA A 270 8.26 18.30 -35.89
C ALA A 270 9.74 17.97 -36.11
N ARG A 271 10.34 17.14 -35.25
CA ARG A 271 11.75 16.74 -35.36
C ARG A 271 12.00 15.91 -36.62
N VAL A 272 11.20 14.87 -36.84
CA VAL A 272 11.26 14.03 -38.05
C VAL A 272 11.14 14.88 -39.31
N GLU A 273 10.21 15.83 -39.35
CA GLU A 273 10.02 16.71 -40.50
C GLU A 273 11.22 17.62 -40.75
N ARG A 274 11.82 18.16 -39.69
CA ARG A 274 13.05 18.97 -39.79
C ARG A 274 14.22 18.14 -40.31
N VAL A 275 14.46 16.97 -39.71
CA VAL A 275 15.57 16.08 -40.08
C VAL A 275 15.40 15.60 -41.52
N ALA A 276 14.21 15.14 -41.90
CA ALA A 276 13.92 14.74 -43.27
C ALA A 276 14.07 15.89 -44.28
N ALA A 277 13.68 17.12 -43.91
CA ALA A 277 13.90 18.28 -44.76
C ALA A 277 15.38 18.62 -44.93
N GLY A 278 16.19 18.42 -43.88
CA GLY A 278 17.65 18.53 -43.94
C GLY A 278 18.28 17.46 -44.80
N LEU A 279 17.89 16.19 -44.62
CA LEU A 279 18.40 15.05 -45.39
C LEU A 279 18.11 15.13 -46.89
N LYS A 280 17.00 15.77 -47.28
CA LYS A 280 16.69 16.06 -48.69
C LYS A 280 17.67 17.05 -49.33
N GLN A 281 18.32 17.88 -48.52
CA GLN A 281 19.28 18.88 -48.99
C GLN A 281 20.72 18.34 -48.92
N ASP A 282 21.05 17.64 -47.84
CA ASP A 282 22.36 17.07 -47.57
C ASP A 282 22.20 15.64 -47.00
N PRO A 283 22.81 14.60 -47.59
CA PRO A 283 22.69 13.24 -47.07
C PRO A 283 23.26 13.05 -45.65
N VAL A 284 24.02 14.00 -45.10
CA VAL A 284 24.42 13.98 -43.68
C VAL A 284 23.80 15.17 -42.95
N TYR A 285 22.84 14.88 -42.08
CA TYR A 285 22.20 15.87 -41.23
C TYR A 285 22.79 15.81 -39.82
N ALA A 286 23.44 16.88 -39.38
CA ALA A 286 23.83 17.07 -37.97
C ALA A 286 22.87 18.04 -37.29
N ASP A 287 22.25 17.62 -36.18
CA ASP A 287 21.31 18.49 -35.47
C ASP A 287 22.03 19.73 -34.92
N PRO A 288 21.62 20.95 -35.30
CA PRO A 288 22.23 22.17 -34.76
C PRO A 288 21.94 22.39 -33.27
N GLU A 289 20.97 21.69 -32.69
CA GLU A 289 20.68 21.72 -31.25
C GLU A 289 21.56 20.80 -30.41
N SER A 290 22.29 19.86 -31.03
CA SER A 290 23.08 18.85 -30.32
C SER A 290 24.58 19.18 -30.28
N PRO A 291 25.34 18.55 -29.37
CA PRO A 291 26.79 18.66 -29.36
C PRO A 291 27.40 18.30 -30.73
N ARG A 292 28.42 19.05 -31.13
CA ARG A 292 29.14 18.75 -32.39
C ARG A 292 30.24 17.74 -32.13
N VAL A 293 29.92 16.48 -32.43
CA VAL A 293 30.82 15.32 -32.31
C VAL A 293 31.71 15.09 -33.54
N LEU A 294 31.37 15.68 -34.70
CA LEU A 294 32.19 15.62 -35.92
C LEU A 294 32.86 16.96 -36.20
N ASP A 295 34.18 16.94 -36.36
CA ASP A 295 34.92 18.06 -36.91
C ASP A 295 34.69 18.20 -38.43
N ALA A 296 35.10 19.34 -39.00
CA ALA A 296 34.90 19.62 -40.43
C ALA A 296 35.57 18.57 -41.34
N ARG A 297 36.71 18.01 -40.96
CA ARG A 297 37.44 17.02 -41.77
C ARG A 297 36.77 15.65 -41.72
N GLN A 298 36.26 15.25 -40.55
CA GLN A 298 35.49 14.03 -40.38
C GLN A 298 34.18 14.11 -41.17
N LEU A 299 33.49 15.27 -41.12
CA LEU A 299 32.28 15.50 -41.91
C LEU A 299 32.55 15.46 -43.42
N ASP A 300 33.60 16.12 -43.90
CA ASP A 300 34.01 16.09 -45.31
C ASP A 300 34.33 14.66 -45.77
N ARG A 301 35.05 13.90 -44.94
CA ARG A 301 35.34 12.48 -45.20
C ARG A 301 34.07 11.65 -45.26
N LEU A 302 33.14 11.84 -44.33
CA LEU A 302 31.87 11.11 -44.33
C LEU A 302 31.06 11.41 -45.61
N HIS A 303 31.00 12.67 -46.02
CA HIS A 303 30.37 13.05 -47.30
C HIS A 303 31.03 12.37 -48.50
N GLU A 304 32.36 12.26 -48.52
CA GLU A 304 33.09 11.55 -49.57
C GLU A 304 32.71 10.07 -49.58
N ARG A 305 32.75 9.39 -48.43
CA ARG A 305 32.38 7.97 -48.29
C ARG A 305 30.93 7.70 -48.72
N VAL A 306 29.98 8.53 -48.29
CA VAL A 306 28.57 8.43 -48.70
C VAL A 306 28.41 8.59 -50.21
N ARG A 307 29.13 9.55 -50.80
CA ARG A 307 29.08 9.81 -52.25
C ARG A 307 29.71 8.67 -53.05
N ASP A 308 30.75 8.06 -52.55
CA ASP A 308 31.42 6.93 -53.19
C ASP A 308 30.60 5.65 -53.09
N PHE A 309 30.01 5.36 -51.92
CA PHE A 309 29.07 4.26 -51.76
C PHE A 309 27.88 4.40 -52.70
N ARG A 310 27.31 5.60 -52.86
CA ARG A 310 26.22 5.85 -53.81
C ARG A 310 26.56 5.51 -55.26
N ARG A 311 27.85 5.58 -55.64
CA ARG A 311 28.33 5.26 -56.99
C ARG A 311 28.83 3.83 -57.14
N SER A 312 28.97 3.08 -56.04
CA SER A 312 29.49 1.72 -56.05
C SER A 312 28.48 0.73 -56.62
N ASP A 313 28.96 -0.43 -57.08
CA ASP A 313 28.08 -1.46 -57.65
C ASP A 313 27.19 -2.07 -56.55
N GLY A 314 25.88 -2.05 -56.79
CA GLY A 314 24.88 -2.41 -55.78
C GLY A 314 24.80 -1.46 -54.58
N GLY A 315 25.49 -0.32 -54.62
CA GLY A 315 25.35 0.78 -53.66
C GLY A 315 24.11 1.63 -53.91
N GLY A 316 23.86 2.60 -53.02
CA GLY A 316 22.68 3.47 -53.10
C GLY A 316 22.79 4.69 -52.18
N PRO A 317 21.72 5.50 -52.04
CA PRO A 317 21.70 6.61 -51.10
C PRO A 317 21.94 6.12 -49.66
N VAL A 318 22.78 6.85 -48.93
CA VAL A 318 22.95 6.69 -47.48
C VAL A 318 22.60 8.02 -46.86
N TYR A 319 21.70 7.99 -45.89
CA TYR A 319 21.22 9.15 -45.15
C TYR A 319 21.68 9.00 -43.70
N VAL A 320 22.54 9.91 -43.24
CA VAL A 320 23.09 9.88 -41.88
C VAL A 320 22.49 11.01 -41.07
N SER A 321 21.86 10.68 -39.94
CA SER A 321 21.29 11.65 -39.01
C SER A 321 22.07 11.59 -37.69
N LEU A 322 22.74 12.68 -37.32
CA LEU A 322 23.34 12.84 -35.98
C LEU A 322 22.33 13.54 -35.08
N VAL A 323 21.51 12.75 -34.38
CA VAL A 323 20.37 13.22 -33.56
C VAL A 323 20.22 12.38 -32.28
N PRO A 324 20.00 13.00 -31.11
CA PRO A 324 19.76 12.27 -29.87
C PRO A 324 18.50 11.41 -29.90
N GLN A 325 18.57 10.17 -29.39
CA GLN A 325 17.48 9.22 -29.25
C GLN A 325 17.06 9.07 -27.77
N THR A 326 16.51 10.13 -27.20
CA THR A 326 16.04 10.09 -25.80
C THR A 326 14.65 9.45 -25.68
N PRO A 327 14.29 8.88 -24.52
CA PRO A 327 12.93 8.35 -24.26
C PRO A 327 11.81 9.39 -24.42
N GLU A 328 12.12 10.68 -24.32
CA GLU A 328 11.18 11.80 -24.43
C GLU A 328 10.97 12.26 -25.89
N SER A 329 11.75 11.71 -26.82
CA SER A 329 11.63 11.95 -28.25
C SER A 329 10.34 11.38 -28.85
N GLU A 330 9.98 11.78 -30.05
CA GLU A 330 8.79 11.27 -30.74
C GLU A 330 8.79 9.75 -30.95
N SER A 331 9.96 9.13 -31.05
CA SER A 331 10.15 7.69 -31.19
C SER A 331 10.28 6.97 -29.84
N ALA A 332 10.21 7.69 -28.72
CA ALA A 332 10.45 7.15 -27.38
C ALA A 332 11.82 6.47 -27.22
N GLY A 333 12.83 7.01 -27.92
CA GLY A 333 14.21 6.51 -27.91
C GLY A 333 14.49 5.37 -28.88
N ASP A 334 13.50 4.96 -29.68
CA ASP A 334 13.64 3.88 -30.66
C ASP A 334 14.15 4.44 -32.01
N ALA A 335 15.41 4.17 -32.33
CA ALA A 335 16.05 4.63 -33.56
C ALA A 335 15.40 4.04 -34.83
N ASP A 336 14.87 2.81 -34.77
CA ASP A 336 14.20 2.17 -35.90
C ASP A 336 12.90 2.90 -36.25
N LEU A 337 12.12 3.26 -35.22
CA LEU A 337 10.90 4.05 -35.38
C LEU A 337 11.21 5.44 -35.94
N PHE A 338 12.28 6.07 -35.45
CA PHE A 338 12.74 7.35 -35.96
C PHE A 338 13.16 7.26 -37.43
N ALA A 339 14.04 6.32 -37.78
CA ALA A 339 14.52 6.11 -39.14
C ALA A 339 13.38 5.78 -40.11
N ALA A 340 12.44 4.92 -39.72
CA ALA A 340 11.27 4.59 -40.53
C ALA A 340 10.39 5.83 -40.78
N ALA A 341 10.20 6.69 -39.77
CA ALA A 341 9.45 7.93 -39.91
C ALA A 341 10.17 8.95 -40.79
N VAL A 342 11.50 9.07 -40.66
CA VAL A 342 12.35 9.91 -41.51
C VAL A 342 12.30 9.42 -42.96
N HIS A 343 12.49 8.12 -43.19
CA HIS A 343 12.38 7.51 -44.52
C HIS A 343 11.03 7.80 -45.17
N ALA A 344 9.92 7.66 -44.43
CA ALA A 344 8.59 7.99 -44.94
C ALA A 344 8.44 9.47 -45.35
N LYS A 345 9.17 10.39 -44.71
CA LYS A 345 9.16 11.83 -45.01
C LYS A 345 10.16 12.23 -46.09
N VAL A 346 11.32 11.59 -46.15
CA VAL A 346 12.32 11.74 -47.22
C VAL A 346 11.73 11.23 -48.53
N GLY A 347 11.17 10.03 -48.52
CA GLY A 347 10.49 9.41 -49.66
C GLY A 347 11.43 8.77 -50.68
N GLU A 348 12.67 8.45 -50.28
CA GLU A 348 13.66 7.77 -51.11
C GLU A 348 14.19 6.51 -50.44
N ASP A 349 14.30 5.42 -51.21
CA ASP A 349 14.93 4.18 -50.78
C ASP A 349 16.44 4.42 -50.53
N GLY A 350 16.98 3.84 -49.46
CA GLY A 350 18.37 4.05 -49.03
C GLY A 350 18.70 3.34 -47.71
N VAL A 351 19.95 3.47 -47.28
CA VAL A 351 20.35 3.12 -45.90
C VAL A 351 20.18 4.35 -45.04
N TYR A 352 19.43 4.20 -43.94
CA TYR A 352 19.22 5.26 -42.95
C TYR A 352 20.06 4.92 -41.73
N VAL A 353 21.05 5.78 -41.45
CA VAL A 353 21.93 5.69 -40.29
C VAL A 353 21.49 6.72 -39.27
N VAL A 354 21.20 6.29 -38.06
CA VAL A 354 20.89 7.15 -36.91
C VAL A 354 22.08 7.04 -35.97
N ALA A 355 22.80 8.14 -35.78
CA ALA A 355 23.91 8.22 -34.84
C ALA A 355 23.53 9.17 -33.71
N ASP A 356 23.54 8.67 -32.48
CA ASP A 356 23.27 9.50 -31.31
C ASP A 356 24.58 10.20 -30.87
N PRO A 357 24.64 11.54 -30.91
CA PRO A 357 25.81 12.28 -30.47
C PRO A 357 25.99 12.30 -28.94
N ASP A 358 24.98 11.95 -28.16
CA ASP A 358 24.98 12.06 -26.69
C ASP A 358 25.43 10.75 -26.01
N ASP A 359 25.09 9.58 -26.56
CA ASP A 359 25.55 8.27 -26.04
C ASP A 359 26.44 7.49 -27.01
N GLY A 360 26.59 7.99 -28.24
CA GLY A 360 27.44 7.40 -29.26
C GLY A 360 26.83 6.19 -29.97
N THR A 361 25.57 5.84 -29.76
CA THR A 361 24.94 4.70 -30.44
C THR A 361 24.79 4.95 -31.95
N ILE A 362 24.89 3.88 -32.75
CA ILE A 362 24.70 3.92 -34.20
C ILE A 362 23.79 2.77 -34.64
N ASP A 363 22.63 3.13 -35.18
CA ASP A 363 21.66 2.22 -35.78
C ASP A 363 21.61 2.38 -37.29
N VAL A 364 21.40 1.26 -38.00
CA VAL A 364 21.52 1.19 -39.46
C VAL A 364 20.36 0.40 -40.03
N LEU A 365 19.50 1.07 -40.80
CA LEU A 365 18.31 0.47 -41.38
C LEU A 365 18.35 0.49 -42.90
N ASN A 366 18.16 -0.67 -43.52
CA ASN A 366 18.02 -0.78 -44.97
C ASN A 366 16.55 -0.63 -45.40
N HIS A 367 16.29 0.43 -46.16
CA HIS A 367 14.99 0.68 -46.77
C HIS A 367 15.09 0.66 -48.29
N GLY A 368 14.98 -0.54 -48.87
CA GLY A 368 14.80 -0.69 -50.31
C GLY A 368 16.10 -0.83 -51.12
N LEU A 369 17.27 -0.99 -50.48
CA LEU A 369 18.49 -1.38 -51.20
C LEU A 369 18.66 -2.90 -51.27
N ARG A 370 19.49 -3.33 -52.22
CA ARG A 370 19.88 -4.73 -52.43
C ARG A 370 21.03 -5.13 -51.49
N LEU A 371 20.94 -4.73 -50.23
CA LEU A 371 21.82 -5.15 -49.16
C LEU A 371 21.16 -6.30 -48.39
N ASP A 372 21.95 -7.21 -47.83
CA ASP A 372 21.44 -8.23 -46.93
C ASP A 372 21.11 -7.62 -45.56
N SER A 373 19.82 -7.38 -45.30
CA SER A 373 19.34 -6.83 -44.03
C SER A 373 19.65 -7.73 -42.84
N ASN A 374 19.79 -9.05 -43.02
CA ASN A 374 20.21 -9.92 -41.93
C ASN A 374 21.67 -9.68 -41.55
N HIS A 375 22.53 -9.38 -42.53
CA HIS A 375 23.93 -9.04 -42.26
C HIS A 375 24.03 -7.69 -41.53
N LEU A 376 23.24 -6.70 -41.95
CA LEU A 376 23.19 -5.39 -41.28
C LEU A 376 22.65 -5.47 -39.84
N SER A 377 21.68 -6.35 -39.57
CA SER A 377 21.06 -6.46 -38.24
C SER A 377 21.75 -7.45 -37.29
N LEU A 378 22.38 -8.52 -37.80
CA LEU A 378 22.94 -9.59 -36.98
C LEU A 378 24.47 -9.63 -36.96
N ASP A 379 25.13 -9.12 -38.01
CA ASP A 379 26.59 -9.23 -38.16
C ASP A 379 27.29 -7.87 -38.02
N LEU A 380 26.55 -6.77 -37.79
CA LEU A 380 27.13 -5.46 -37.51
C LEU A 380 27.84 -5.49 -36.14
N PRO A 381 29.16 -5.23 -36.07
CA PRO A 381 29.89 -5.35 -34.82
C PRO A 381 29.42 -4.39 -33.72
N ASP A 382 29.35 -4.87 -32.49
CA ASP A 382 29.00 -4.05 -31.30
C ASP A 382 29.90 -2.81 -31.15
N SER A 383 31.17 -2.90 -31.56
CA SER A 383 32.09 -1.76 -31.55
C SER A 383 31.72 -0.64 -32.53
N LEU A 384 30.87 -0.92 -33.52
CA LEU A 384 30.27 0.08 -34.40
C LEU A 384 28.94 0.58 -33.85
N THR A 385 28.09 -0.28 -33.31
CA THR A 385 26.75 0.10 -32.83
C THR A 385 26.79 0.77 -31.47
N LEU A 386 27.37 0.13 -30.46
CA LEU A 386 27.45 0.61 -29.08
C LEU A 386 28.77 1.34 -28.80
N GLY A 387 29.82 1.01 -29.54
CA GLY A 387 31.16 1.49 -29.27
C GLY A 387 31.99 0.52 -28.44
N ASP A 388 33.24 0.88 -28.20
CA ASP A 388 34.13 0.15 -27.29
C ASP A 388 34.53 1.03 -26.11
N ARG A 389 35.31 0.48 -25.18
CA ARG A 389 35.79 1.24 -24.01
C ARG A 389 36.48 2.57 -24.37
N ARG A 390 37.10 2.69 -25.54
CA ARG A 390 37.73 3.95 -25.95
C ARG A 390 36.70 4.96 -26.41
N ALA A 391 35.61 4.51 -27.05
CA ALA A 391 34.47 5.35 -27.36
C ALA A 391 33.76 5.83 -26.08
N ASP A 392 33.61 4.96 -25.07
CA ASP A 392 33.02 5.34 -23.77
C ASP A 392 33.86 6.40 -23.02
N GLU A 393 35.19 6.34 -23.19
CA GLU A 393 36.13 7.26 -22.55
C GLU A 393 36.33 8.57 -23.34
N ALA A 394 35.84 8.66 -24.59
CA ALA A 394 36.03 9.82 -25.47
C ALA A 394 34.79 10.71 -25.52
N ASP A 395 34.98 12.03 -25.41
CA ASP A 395 33.89 13.02 -25.43
C ASP A 395 33.08 13.03 -26.74
N ASP A 396 33.66 12.57 -27.85
CA ASP A 396 33.01 12.49 -29.18
C ASP A 396 32.53 11.08 -29.55
N HIS A 397 32.63 10.14 -28.61
CA HIS A 397 32.36 8.71 -28.79
C HIS A 397 33.08 8.06 -29.99
N LEU A 398 34.15 8.71 -30.47
CA LEU A 398 34.85 8.37 -31.71
C LEU A 398 33.91 8.20 -32.92
N LEU A 399 32.79 8.94 -32.94
CA LEU A 399 31.73 8.77 -33.95
C LEU A 399 32.26 8.94 -35.38
N GLY A 400 33.19 9.86 -35.61
CA GLY A 400 33.80 10.04 -36.93
C GLY A 400 34.56 8.81 -37.43
N GLU A 401 35.32 8.14 -36.55
CA GLU A 401 36.04 6.90 -36.89
C GLU A 401 35.05 5.73 -37.09
N ARG A 402 34.03 5.63 -36.24
CA ARG A 402 33.03 4.56 -36.29
C ARG A 402 32.13 4.68 -37.51
N LEU A 403 31.72 5.88 -37.91
CA LEU A 403 30.97 6.12 -39.14
C LEU A 403 31.81 5.79 -40.39
N ASP A 404 33.12 6.10 -40.40
CA ASP A 404 34.02 5.71 -41.51
C ASP A 404 34.14 4.18 -41.65
N LYS A 405 34.27 3.47 -40.51
CA LYS A 405 34.26 2.00 -40.46
C LYS A 405 32.90 1.42 -40.87
N LEU A 406 31.79 2.04 -40.45
CA LEU A 406 30.46 1.65 -40.89
C LEU A 406 30.34 1.75 -42.40
N MET A 407 30.81 2.84 -43.01
CA MET A 407 30.80 2.96 -44.47
C MET A 407 31.62 1.86 -45.15
N THR A 408 32.71 1.41 -44.53
CA THR A 408 33.49 0.25 -45.01
C THR A 408 32.69 -1.06 -44.88
N PHE A 409 32.00 -1.26 -43.76
CA PHE A 409 31.12 -2.40 -43.56
C PHE A 409 29.96 -2.44 -44.59
N LEU A 410 29.36 -1.29 -44.91
CA LEU A 410 28.33 -1.18 -45.95
C LEU A 410 28.88 -1.56 -47.34
N ASP A 411 30.10 -1.14 -47.67
CA ASP A 411 30.78 -1.54 -48.91
C ASP A 411 30.94 -3.07 -49.01
N GLU A 412 31.30 -3.71 -47.90
CA GLU A 412 31.53 -5.16 -47.81
C GLU A 412 30.26 -6.01 -47.65
N THR A 413 29.14 -5.38 -47.29
CA THR A 413 27.86 -6.06 -47.04
C THR A 413 27.40 -6.86 -48.27
N PRO A 414 27.06 -8.16 -48.13
CA PRO A 414 26.59 -8.98 -49.25
C PRO A 414 25.39 -8.36 -49.97
N ARG A 415 25.40 -8.44 -51.30
CA ARG A 415 24.29 -7.95 -52.13
C ARG A 415 23.24 -9.04 -52.34
N THR A 416 21.98 -8.65 -52.33
CA THR A 416 20.83 -9.55 -52.51
C THR A 416 20.25 -9.46 -53.92
N ASP A 417 19.51 -10.49 -54.35
CA ASP A 417 18.88 -10.50 -55.68
C ASP A 417 17.73 -9.49 -55.82
N ARG A 418 17.07 -9.16 -54.70
CA ARG A 418 15.93 -8.24 -54.64
C ARG A 418 16.16 -7.20 -53.55
N PRO A 419 15.66 -5.97 -53.73
CA PRO A 419 15.58 -4.99 -52.65
C PRO A 419 14.99 -5.60 -51.39
N GLN A 420 15.62 -5.33 -50.26
CA GLN A 420 15.13 -5.68 -48.94
C GLN A 420 14.74 -4.41 -48.19
N THR A 421 13.70 -4.52 -47.38
CA THR A 421 13.24 -3.46 -46.50
C THR A 421 12.99 -4.13 -45.17
N GLU A 422 13.54 -3.55 -44.10
CA GLU A 422 13.25 -4.04 -42.76
C GLU A 422 11.75 -3.89 -42.45
N PRO A 423 11.17 -4.84 -41.70
CA PRO A 423 9.78 -4.73 -41.27
C PRO A 423 9.58 -3.42 -40.50
N ALA A 424 8.42 -2.78 -40.70
CA ALA A 424 8.09 -1.61 -39.90
C ALA A 424 8.09 -1.97 -38.40
N PRO A 425 8.79 -1.20 -37.56
CA PRO A 425 8.84 -1.45 -36.12
C PRO A 425 7.45 -1.31 -35.49
N ALA A 426 7.28 -1.89 -34.31
CA ALA A 426 6.05 -1.73 -33.55
C ALA A 426 5.87 -0.24 -33.20
N PRO A 427 4.66 0.32 -33.32
CA PRO A 427 4.47 1.75 -33.05
C PRO A 427 4.82 2.07 -31.59
N ALA A 428 5.47 3.22 -31.38
CA ALA A 428 5.74 3.72 -30.03
C ALA A 428 4.46 3.80 -29.19
N PRO A 429 4.55 3.64 -27.87
CA PRO A 429 3.46 3.96 -26.96
C PRO A 429 2.91 5.36 -27.25
N ARG A 430 1.59 5.54 -27.06
CA ARG A 430 0.99 6.87 -27.22
C ARG A 430 1.50 7.76 -26.10
N ALA A 431 2.05 8.92 -26.45
CA ALA A 431 2.53 9.90 -25.46
C ALA A 431 1.44 10.30 -24.44
N ALA A 432 0.17 10.33 -24.86
CA ALA A 432 -0.94 10.59 -23.95
C ALA A 432 -1.15 9.50 -22.88
N ASP A 433 -0.77 8.25 -23.17
CA ASP A 433 -0.98 7.12 -22.27
C ASP A 433 0.13 7.03 -21.21
N GLU A 434 1.33 7.59 -21.46
CA GLU A 434 2.52 7.50 -20.59
C GLU A 434 2.35 8.22 -19.25
N THR A 435 1.68 9.38 -19.26
CA THR A 435 1.45 10.17 -18.06
C THR A 435 0.10 9.88 -17.42
N THR A 436 -0.78 9.11 -18.07
CA THR A 436 -2.08 8.74 -17.51
C THR A 436 -1.98 7.51 -16.64
N LEU A 437 -2.47 7.63 -15.42
CA LEU A 437 -2.51 6.51 -14.50
C LEU A 437 -3.67 5.58 -14.82
N PRO A 438 -3.49 4.25 -14.65
CA PRO A 438 -4.59 3.30 -14.73
C PRO A 438 -5.72 3.66 -13.77
N ALA A 439 -6.95 3.33 -14.14
CA ALA A 439 -8.10 3.56 -13.26
C ALA A 439 -7.92 2.84 -11.92
N LEU A 440 -8.39 3.44 -10.82
CA LEU A 440 -8.27 2.88 -9.46
C LEU A 440 -8.88 1.47 -9.32
N TYR A 441 -9.92 1.18 -10.10
CA TYR A 441 -10.60 -0.12 -10.14
C TYR A 441 -10.10 -1.00 -11.29
N SER A 442 -8.80 -0.94 -11.59
CA SER A 442 -8.14 -1.75 -12.61
C SER A 442 -6.86 -2.39 -12.08
N THR A 443 -6.14 -3.13 -12.91
CA THR A 443 -4.84 -3.74 -12.57
C THR A 443 -4.92 -4.62 -11.30
N ASP A 444 -4.21 -4.23 -10.24
CA ASP A 444 -4.03 -4.99 -8.99
C ASP A 444 -5.21 -4.87 -8.02
N PHE A 445 -6.26 -4.15 -8.40
CA PHE A 445 -7.53 -4.15 -7.68
C PHE A 445 -8.07 -5.59 -7.48
N TRP A 446 -8.02 -6.42 -8.52
CA TRP A 446 -8.56 -7.78 -8.49
C TRP A 446 -7.79 -8.73 -7.55
N PRO A 447 -6.44 -8.83 -7.63
CA PRO A 447 -5.64 -9.49 -6.60
C PRO A 447 -5.93 -8.96 -5.19
N GLY A 448 -6.13 -7.66 -5.03
CA GLY A 448 -6.47 -7.03 -3.76
C GLY A 448 -7.75 -7.60 -3.13
N LEU A 449 -8.81 -7.79 -3.92
CA LEU A 449 -10.06 -8.40 -3.44
C LEU A 449 -9.83 -9.80 -2.84
N PHE A 450 -9.02 -10.62 -3.53
CA PHE A 450 -8.68 -11.98 -3.07
C PHE A 450 -7.91 -11.95 -1.74
N VAL A 451 -6.88 -11.10 -1.66
CA VAL A 451 -6.08 -10.93 -0.43
C VAL A 451 -6.95 -10.41 0.71
N GLY A 452 -7.87 -9.48 0.45
CA GLY A 452 -8.86 -9.01 1.42
C GLY A 452 -9.71 -10.14 1.99
N ALA A 453 -10.17 -11.07 1.14
CA ALA A 453 -10.95 -12.22 1.58
C ALA A 453 -10.13 -13.17 2.48
N VAL A 454 -8.88 -13.46 2.12
CA VAL A 454 -7.96 -14.28 2.92
C VAL A 454 -7.67 -13.62 4.27
N ALA A 455 -7.39 -12.31 4.28
CA ALA A 455 -7.15 -11.54 5.50
C ALA A 455 -8.35 -11.59 6.45
N ALA A 456 -9.58 -11.46 5.94
CA ALA A 456 -10.80 -11.56 6.74
C ALA A 456 -10.97 -12.95 7.38
N LEU A 457 -10.66 -14.03 6.65
CA LEU A 457 -10.67 -15.40 7.18
C LEU A 457 -9.64 -15.59 8.28
N LEU A 458 -8.40 -15.10 8.08
CA LEU A 458 -7.32 -15.17 9.06
C LEU A 458 -7.67 -14.39 10.34
N LEU A 459 -8.16 -13.15 10.21
CA LEU A 459 -8.61 -12.33 11.35
C LEU A 459 -9.72 -13.02 12.14
N THR A 460 -10.70 -13.59 11.43
CA THR A 460 -11.78 -14.35 12.07
C THR A 460 -11.24 -15.60 12.78
N GLY A 461 -10.32 -16.33 12.15
CA GLY A 461 -9.65 -17.50 12.73
C GLY A 461 -8.88 -17.16 14.00
N ALA A 462 -8.12 -16.06 13.99
CA ALA A 462 -7.40 -15.57 15.16
C ALA A 462 -8.34 -15.19 16.31
N ALA A 463 -9.43 -14.47 16.01
CA ALA A 463 -10.44 -14.13 17.01
C ALA A 463 -11.12 -15.38 17.61
N ALA A 464 -11.42 -16.37 16.77
CA ALA A 464 -11.97 -17.66 17.22
C ALA A 464 -10.97 -18.45 18.09
N GLY A 465 -9.68 -18.45 17.74
CA GLY A 465 -8.62 -19.08 18.51
C GLY A 465 -8.43 -18.43 19.88
N ALA A 466 -8.33 -17.10 19.93
CA ALA A 466 -8.17 -16.36 21.18
C ALA A 466 -9.35 -16.59 22.15
N THR A 467 -10.58 -16.55 21.65
CA THR A 467 -11.78 -16.80 22.46
C THR A 467 -11.89 -18.24 22.96
N TRP A 468 -11.42 -19.22 22.18
CA TRP A 468 -11.32 -20.62 22.62
C TRP A 468 -10.32 -20.79 23.77
N ILE A 469 -9.13 -20.18 23.66
CA ILE A 469 -8.10 -20.19 24.72
C ILE A 469 -8.64 -19.57 26.02
N VAL A 470 -9.25 -18.39 25.96
CA VAL A 470 -9.83 -17.70 27.13
C VAL A 470 -10.91 -18.56 27.80
N ARG A 471 -11.81 -19.19 27.01
CA ARG A 471 -12.82 -20.09 27.55
C ARG A 471 -12.21 -21.33 28.21
N GLY A 472 -11.15 -21.89 27.64
CA GLY A 472 -10.41 -23.02 28.24
C GLY A 472 -9.79 -22.66 29.58
N LEU A 473 -9.15 -21.50 29.68
CA LEU A 473 -8.54 -20.99 30.92
C LEU A 473 -9.58 -20.71 32.01
N LEU A 474 -10.74 -20.13 31.65
CA LEU A 474 -11.84 -19.89 32.58
C LEU A 474 -12.45 -21.19 33.12
N ARG A 475 -12.56 -22.24 32.29
CA ARG A 475 -13.03 -23.57 32.74
C ARG A 475 -12.06 -24.22 33.74
N ARG A 476 -10.75 -24.03 33.58
CA ARG A 476 -9.73 -24.54 34.51
C ARG A 476 -9.71 -23.81 35.87
N ARG A 477 -10.33 -22.63 35.98
CA ARG A 477 -10.37 -21.84 37.22
C ARG A 477 -11.59 -22.13 38.12
N SER A 478 -12.51 -23.01 37.72
CA SER A 478 -13.59 -23.45 38.61
C SER A 478 -13.01 -24.36 39.71
N PRO A 479 -13.08 -24.00 41.00
CA PRO A 479 -12.49 -24.79 42.07
C PRO A 479 -13.19 -26.15 42.17
N VAL A 480 -12.39 -27.23 42.09
CA VAL A 480 -12.85 -28.59 42.36
C VAL A 480 -13.37 -28.63 43.80
N PRO A 481 -14.56 -29.18 44.07
CA PRO A 481 -15.07 -29.28 45.43
C PRO A 481 -14.12 -30.10 46.31
N GLU A 482 -13.93 -29.69 47.56
CA GLU A 482 -13.04 -30.39 48.51
C GLU A 482 -13.48 -31.84 48.74
N SER A 483 -12.50 -32.72 49.00
CA SER A 483 -12.76 -34.12 49.32
C SER A 483 -13.36 -34.25 50.73
N PHE A 484 -14.29 -35.20 50.90
CA PHE A 484 -14.98 -35.44 52.17
C PHE A 484 -14.00 -35.74 53.33
N ASP A 485 -12.88 -36.39 53.04
CA ASP A 485 -11.86 -36.76 54.04
C ASP A 485 -11.13 -35.55 54.64
N ARG A 486 -11.08 -34.42 53.93
CA ARG A 486 -10.40 -33.19 54.37
C ARG A 486 -11.32 -32.20 55.08
N MET A 487 -12.64 -32.34 54.93
CA MET A 487 -13.63 -31.40 55.48
C MET A 487 -13.56 -31.26 57.02
N PRO A 488 -13.38 -32.33 57.82
CA PRO A 488 -13.32 -32.20 59.28
C PRO A 488 -12.14 -31.38 59.82
N PHE A 489 -11.10 -31.18 58.99
CA PHE A 489 -9.89 -30.46 59.36
C PHE A 489 -9.86 -29.02 58.79
N THR A 490 -10.70 -28.73 57.80
CA THR A 490 -10.69 -27.46 57.04
C THR A 490 -11.94 -26.62 57.29
N ALA A 491 -13.06 -27.25 57.66
CA ALA A 491 -14.31 -26.56 57.90
C ALA A 491 -14.24 -25.72 59.18
N PRO A 492 -14.47 -24.40 59.10
CA PRO A 492 -14.43 -23.53 60.26
C PRO A 492 -15.59 -23.83 61.22
N THR A 493 -15.33 -23.68 62.52
CA THR A 493 -16.34 -23.77 63.59
C THR A 493 -17.16 -22.48 63.70
N ALA A 494 -16.63 -21.36 63.21
CA ALA A 494 -17.25 -20.04 63.18
C ALA A 494 -17.13 -19.40 61.78
N PRO A 495 -17.81 -19.92 60.73
CA PRO A 495 -17.68 -19.41 59.36
C PRO A 495 -18.12 -17.95 59.23
N SER A 496 -17.56 -17.26 58.23
CA SER A 496 -18.08 -15.96 57.75
C SER A 496 -19.21 -16.17 56.74
N THR A 497 -20.09 -15.17 56.59
CA THR A 497 -21.16 -15.22 55.57
C THR A 497 -20.61 -15.32 54.15
N SER A 498 -19.49 -14.65 53.86
CA SER A 498 -18.79 -14.76 52.57
C SER A 498 -18.29 -16.17 52.28
N TYR A 499 -17.71 -16.85 53.30
CA TYR A 499 -17.32 -18.25 53.19
C TYR A 499 -18.53 -19.13 52.87
N LEU A 500 -19.64 -18.97 53.61
CA LEU A 500 -20.86 -19.75 53.39
C LEU A 500 -21.45 -19.55 52.00
N ARG A 501 -21.52 -18.31 51.49
CA ARG A 501 -22.03 -18.03 50.14
C ARG A 501 -21.18 -18.68 49.05
N ARG A 502 -19.85 -18.55 49.17
CA ARG A 502 -18.90 -19.14 48.21
C ARG A 502 -19.01 -20.67 48.22
N THR A 503 -19.00 -21.27 49.41
CA THR A 503 -19.06 -22.73 49.56
C THR A 503 -20.41 -23.29 49.14
N ALA A 504 -21.52 -22.65 49.51
CA ALA A 504 -22.87 -23.04 49.09
C ALA A 504 -23.01 -23.03 47.57
N TYR A 505 -22.56 -21.96 46.91
CA TYR A 505 -22.59 -21.87 45.45
C TYR A 505 -21.74 -22.97 44.79
N ASN A 506 -20.51 -23.18 45.27
CA ASN A 506 -19.61 -24.16 44.66
C ASN A 506 -20.14 -25.59 44.83
N GLU A 507 -20.61 -25.94 46.03
CA GLU A 507 -21.15 -27.27 46.33
C GLU A 507 -22.45 -27.54 45.57
N LEU A 508 -23.36 -26.56 45.53
CA LEU A 508 -24.62 -26.70 44.80
C LEU A 508 -24.40 -26.79 43.30
N THR A 509 -23.53 -25.95 42.72
CA THR A 509 -23.18 -26.00 41.29
C THR A 509 -22.54 -27.34 40.92
N ALA A 510 -21.65 -27.85 41.78
CA ALA A 510 -21.01 -29.14 41.58
C ALA A 510 -21.97 -30.33 41.71
N LEU A 511 -23.00 -30.23 42.56
CA LEU A 511 -24.08 -31.20 42.60
C LEU A 511 -24.97 -31.11 41.35
N SER A 512 -25.43 -29.92 40.97
CA SER A 512 -26.29 -29.70 39.79
C SER A 512 -25.65 -30.21 38.49
N ALA A 513 -24.34 -30.01 38.32
CA ALA A 513 -23.61 -30.49 37.14
C ALA A 513 -23.66 -32.02 36.99
N GLN A 514 -23.76 -32.78 38.09
CA GLN A 514 -23.83 -34.25 38.07
C GLN A 514 -25.21 -34.80 37.69
N PHE A 515 -26.26 -33.97 37.69
CA PHE A 515 -27.62 -34.34 37.29
C PHE A 515 -28.00 -33.82 35.89
N THR A 516 -27.03 -33.26 35.14
CA THR A 516 -27.25 -32.83 33.74
C THR A 516 -27.10 -34.00 32.75
N ASP A 517 -26.49 -35.12 33.19
CA ASP A 517 -26.39 -36.40 32.46
C ASP A 517 -27.40 -37.43 33.02
N ARG A 518 -27.91 -38.30 32.15
CA ARG A 518 -29.26 -38.89 32.20
C ARG A 518 -29.50 -40.07 33.18
N GLU A 519 -30.78 -40.17 33.57
CA GLU A 519 -31.69 -41.32 33.76
C GLU A 519 -31.74 -42.29 34.96
N ASP A 520 -30.83 -42.33 35.96
CA ASP A 520 -30.93 -43.42 36.97
C ASP A 520 -30.79 -43.08 38.47
N ARG A 521 -31.24 -41.90 38.93
CA ARG A 521 -31.05 -41.48 40.35
C ARG A 521 -32.23 -40.77 41.00
N ALA A 522 -33.42 -41.38 40.96
CA ALA A 522 -34.66 -40.81 41.51
C ALA A 522 -34.59 -40.47 43.02
N ARG A 523 -33.91 -41.29 43.84
CA ARG A 523 -33.77 -41.04 45.30
C ARG A 523 -32.71 -39.99 45.68
N ASP A 524 -31.81 -39.63 44.77
CA ASP A 524 -30.73 -38.69 45.07
C ASP A 524 -31.01 -37.27 44.57
N ARG A 525 -31.97 -37.12 43.64
CA ARG A 525 -32.48 -35.83 43.17
C ARG A 525 -33.21 -35.05 44.25
N GLU A 526 -33.85 -35.73 45.19
CA GLU A 526 -34.56 -35.15 46.33
C GLU A 526 -33.70 -34.17 47.15
N ARG A 527 -32.41 -34.47 47.34
CA ARG A 527 -31.49 -33.58 48.09
C ARG A 527 -31.11 -32.35 47.27
N LEU A 528 -30.98 -32.49 45.95
CA LEU A 528 -30.76 -31.36 45.04
C LEU A 528 -32.00 -30.47 44.99
N ASP A 529 -33.20 -31.05 44.86
CA ASP A 529 -34.46 -30.30 44.82
C ASP A 529 -34.67 -29.54 46.13
N ALA A 530 -34.43 -30.17 47.29
CA ALA A 530 -34.50 -29.49 48.59
C ALA A 530 -33.46 -28.35 48.70
N ALA A 531 -32.23 -28.54 48.20
CA ALA A 531 -31.23 -27.49 48.19
C ALA A 531 -31.61 -26.33 47.27
N LEU A 532 -32.21 -26.62 46.10
CA LEU A 532 -32.69 -25.63 45.15
C LEU A 532 -33.90 -24.85 45.68
N LEU A 533 -34.81 -25.49 46.44
CA LEU A 533 -35.93 -24.81 47.11
C LEU A 533 -35.44 -23.70 48.04
N LEU A 534 -34.35 -23.93 48.79
CA LEU A 534 -33.75 -22.93 49.67
C LEU A 534 -33.14 -21.72 48.93
N VAL A 535 -32.96 -21.82 47.61
CA VAL A 535 -32.38 -20.77 46.76
C VAL A 535 -33.30 -20.38 45.59
N ASP A 536 -34.61 -20.64 45.72
CA ASP A 536 -35.65 -20.37 44.71
C ASP A 536 -35.31 -20.91 43.30
N GLY A 537 -34.69 -22.09 43.23
CA GLY A 537 -34.37 -22.78 41.97
C GLY A 537 -33.15 -22.25 41.20
N ASP A 538 -32.51 -21.17 41.66
CA ASP A 538 -31.29 -20.62 41.05
C ASP A 538 -30.07 -20.78 41.97
N PRO A 539 -29.09 -21.65 41.63
CA PRO A 539 -27.84 -21.78 42.37
C PRO A 539 -27.11 -20.44 42.57
N GLY A 540 -27.25 -19.50 41.62
CA GLY A 540 -26.68 -18.16 41.69
C GLY A 540 -27.23 -17.31 42.84
N ARG A 541 -28.41 -17.62 43.37
CA ARG A 541 -29.01 -16.91 44.51
C ARG A 541 -28.22 -17.12 45.80
N ALA A 542 -27.50 -18.24 45.94
CA ALA A 542 -26.59 -18.49 47.06
C ALA A 542 -25.44 -17.46 47.16
N ARG A 543 -25.10 -16.75 46.08
CA ARG A 543 -24.08 -15.67 46.09
C ARG A 543 -24.64 -14.30 46.48
N ARG A 544 -25.97 -14.10 46.45
CA ARG A 544 -26.60 -12.81 46.69
C ARG A 544 -26.71 -12.51 48.19
N SER A 545 -26.90 -11.24 48.55
CA SER A 545 -26.86 -10.74 49.92
C SER A 545 -28.06 -11.11 50.81
N GLY A 546 -29.06 -11.85 50.32
CA GLY A 546 -30.32 -12.10 51.03
C GLY A 546 -30.49 -13.46 51.73
N ALA A 547 -29.59 -14.43 51.53
CA ALA A 547 -29.69 -15.72 52.20
C ALA A 547 -29.10 -15.66 53.61
N ASP A 548 -29.87 -16.06 54.62
CA ASP A 548 -29.40 -16.13 55.99
C ASP A 548 -28.32 -17.24 56.16
N PRO A 549 -27.42 -17.11 57.15
CA PRO A 549 -26.33 -18.06 57.36
C PRO A 549 -26.79 -19.50 57.57
N ALA A 550 -27.95 -19.72 58.20
CA ALA A 550 -28.43 -21.05 58.50
C ALA A 550 -28.97 -21.75 57.23
N THR A 551 -29.67 -21.00 56.37
CA THR A 551 -30.07 -21.44 55.04
C THR A 551 -28.87 -21.81 54.18
N LEU A 552 -27.81 -20.99 54.17
CA LEU A 552 -26.60 -21.30 53.40
C LEU A 552 -25.91 -22.59 53.88
N VAL A 553 -25.86 -22.84 55.19
CA VAL A 553 -25.35 -24.11 55.73
C VAL A 553 -26.26 -25.28 55.33
N ALA A 554 -27.58 -25.11 55.35
CA ALA A 554 -28.51 -26.16 54.92
C ALA A 554 -28.30 -26.52 53.44
N VAL A 555 -28.09 -25.53 52.57
CA VAL A 555 -27.71 -25.73 51.17
C VAL A 555 -26.40 -26.52 51.05
N ILE A 556 -25.36 -26.13 51.80
CA ILE A 556 -24.06 -26.85 51.78
C ILE A 556 -24.23 -28.31 52.23
N VAL A 557 -24.97 -28.54 53.31
CA VAL A 557 -25.19 -29.88 53.88
C VAL A 557 -25.95 -30.76 52.90
N LEU A 558 -27.04 -30.24 52.31
CA LEU A 558 -27.83 -30.97 51.30
C LEU A 558 -27.02 -31.25 50.04
N ALA A 559 -26.25 -30.26 49.55
CA ALA A 559 -25.39 -30.41 48.40
C ALA A 559 -24.32 -31.49 48.62
N ARG A 560 -23.66 -31.47 49.78
CA ARG A 560 -22.66 -32.48 50.17
C ARG A 560 -23.27 -33.85 50.40
N ALA A 561 -24.44 -33.94 51.02
CA ALA A 561 -25.14 -35.21 51.18
C ALA A 561 -25.57 -35.82 49.84
N GLY A 562 -26.03 -34.99 48.90
CA GLY A 562 -26.29 -35.40 47.52
C GLY A 562 -25.03 -35.94 46.84
N ARG A 563 -23.92 -35.19 46.89
CA ARG A 563 -22.64 -35.62 46.32
C ARG A 563 -22.11 -36.92 46.96
N ALA A 564 -22.22 -37.05 48.28
CA ALA A 564 -21.79 -38.25 49.00
C ALA A 564 -22.59 -39.48 48.53
N ALA A 565 -23.92 -39.33 48.36
CA ALA A 565 -24.77 -40.38 47.82
C ALA A 565 -24.37 -40.80 46.41
N LEU A 566 -24.07 -39.83 45.52
CA LEU A 566 -23.60 -40.10 44.16
C LEU A 566 -22.27 -40.87 44.11
N THR A 567 -21.43 -40.74 45.14
CA THR A 567 -20.15 -41.45 45.26
C THR A 567 -20.23 -42.77 46.05
N GLY A 568 -21.43 -43.29 46.32
CA GLY A 568 -21.63 -44.53 47.08
C GLY A 568 -21.38 -44.41 48.59
N ARG A 569 -21.17 -43.20 49.11
CA ARG A 569 -20.97 -42.91 50.55
C ARG A 569 -22.24 -42.34 51.19
N ALA A 570 -23.41 -42.84 50.80
CA ALA A 570 -24.69 -42.33 51.27
C ALA A 570 -24.84 -42.52 52.79
N SER A 571 -24.57 -41.48 53.57
CA SER A 571 -24.93 -41.46 55.00
C SER A 571 -26.28 -40.78 55.18
N LYS A 572 -27.15 -41.40 55.99
CA LYS A 572 -28.41 -40.78 56.43
C LYS A 572 -28.16 -39.67 57.45
N LEU A 573 -26.94 -39.54 57.97
CA LEU A 573 -26.55 -38.66 59.05
C LEU A 573 -25.39 -37.76 58.61
N CYS A 574 -25.36 -36.54 59.12
CA CYS A 574 -24.21 -35.64 59.02
C CYS A 574 -23.67 -35.34 60.42
N CYS A 575 -22.45 -34.84 60.51
CA CYS A 575 -21.84 -34.55 61.81
C CYS A 575 -22.66 -33.47 62.55
N GLY A 576 -23.27 -33.85 63.67
CA GLY A 576 -24.04 -32.98 64.55
C GLY A 576 -23.19 -32.06 65.43
N VAL A 577 -21.86 -32.26 65.48
CA VAL A 577 -20.95 -31.28 66.10
C VAL A 577 -20.73 -30.11 65.15
N ASN A 578 -20.35 -30.39 63.90
CA ASN A 578 -20.26 -29.38 62.84
C ASN A 578 -20.79 -29.99 61.52
N PRO A 579 -21.98 -29.58 61.07
CA PRO A 579 -22.57 -30.09 59.83
C PRO A 579 -21.72 -29.86 58.58
N LEU A 580 -20.79 -28.89 58.62
CA LEU A 580 -19.81 -28.66 57.55
C LEU A 580 -18.71 -29.73 57.49
N HIS A 581 -18.63 -30.68 58.42
CA HIS A 581 -17.69 -31.80 58.34
C HIS A 581 -18.15 -32.89 57.36
N GLY A 582 -19.42 -32.85 56.93
CA GLY A 582 -19.98 -33.84 56.01
C GLY A 582 -20.60 -35.06 56.72
N PRO A 583 -20.57 -36.26 56.08
CA PRO A 583 -21.29 -37.43 56.56
C PRO A 583 -20.78 -37.92 57.93
N ALA A 584 -21.71 -38.44 58.75
CA ALA A 584 -21.40 -39.08 60.03
C ALA A 584 -21.55 -40.59 59.94
N GLU A 585 -20.74 -41.31 60.72
CA GLU A 585 -20.70 -42.78 60.75
C GLU A 585 -21.27 -43.34 62.06
N HIS A 586 -21.19 -42.59 63.15
CA HIS A 586 -21.58 -43.07 64.50
C HIS A 586 -22.41 -42.04 65.25
N ARG A 587 -23.17 -42.50 66.26
CA ARG A 587 -23.78 -41.62 67.27
C ARG A 587 -22.98 -41.72 68.57
N HIS A 588 -22.68 -40.60 69.18
CA HIS A 588 -21.92 -40.55 70.44
C HIS A 588 -22.46 -39.48 71.37
N HIS A 589 -22.37 -39.70 72.69
CA HIS A 589 -22.72 -38.68 73.68
C HIS A 589 -21.61 -37.65 73.75
N VAL A 590 -21.87 -36.45 73.21
CA VAL A 590 -20.90 -35.35 73.21
C VAL A 590 -21.30 -34.28 74.20
N ARG A 591 -20.30 -33.68 74.87
CA ARG A 591 -20.50 -32.53 75.75
C ARG A 591 -20.63 -31.27 74.89
N VAL A 592 -21.78 -30.59 74.99
CA VAL A 592 -22.12 -29.44 74.13
C VAL A 592 -21.90 -28.08 74.80
N SER A 593 -21.49 -28.05 76.08
CA SER A 593 -21.22 -26.82 76.83
C SER A 593 -19.93 -26.93 77.66
N ALA A 594 -19.20 -25.81 77.78
CA ALA A 594 -18.03 -25.67 78.64
C ALA A 594 -18.43 -25.75 80.13
N ASP A 595 -19.43 -24.97 80.52
CA ASP A 595 -19.77 -24.69 81.94
C ASP A 595 -20.74 -25.70 82.57
N GLY A 596 -20.98 -26.86 81.94
CA GLY A 596 -21.83 -27.91 82.54
C GLY A 596 -21.72 -29.28 81.88
N ASN A 597 -22.15 -30.33 82.59
CA ASN A 597 -22.14 -31.74 82.14
C ASN A 597 -23.27 -32.09 81.14
N ARG A 598 -23.81 -31.10 80.41
CA ARG A 598 -24.85 -31.32 79.40
C ARG A 598 -24.28 -32.14 78.24
N ARG A 599 -24.65 -33.43 78.18
CA ARG A 599 -24.30 -34.36 77.10
C ARG A 599 -25.50 -34.57 76.18
N ARG A 600 -25.27 -34.58 74.87
CA ARG A 600 -26.29 -34.87 73.86
C ARG A 600 -25.82 -36.00 72.97
N LEU A 601 -26.71 -36.93 72.64
CA LEU A 601 -26.41 -37.99 71.66
C LEU A 601 -26.48 -37.37 70.25
N LEU A 602 -25.34 -37.15 69.62
CA LEU A 602 -25.25 -36.54 68.28
C LEU A 602 -24.58 -37.51 67.29
N PRO A 603 -24.98 -37.50 66.01
CA PRO A 603 -24.18 -38.12 64.96
C PRO A 603 -22.82 -37.41 64.86
N VAL A 604 -21.72 -38.13 64.75
CA VAL A 604 -20.36 -37.58 64.68
C VAL A 604 -19.56 -38.25 63.56
N CYS A 605 -18.73 -37.46 62.86
CA CYS A 605 -17.71 -38.01 61.97
C CYS A 605 -16.56 -38.62 62.79
N ALA A 606 -15.75 -39.50 62.18
CA ALA A 606 -14.66 -40.20 62.87
C ALA A 606 -13.74 -39.24 63.67
N PRO A 607 -13.28 -38.09 63.14
CA PRO A 607 -12.45 -37.15 63.92
C PRO A 607 -13.16 -36.57 65.15
N CYS A 608 -14.48 -36.31 65.06
CA CYS A 608 -15.25 -35.79 66.19
C CYS A 608 -15.53 -36.87 67.24
N ARG A 609 -15.70 -38.14 66.82
CA ARG A 609 -15.78 -39.29 67.72
C ARG A 609 -14.47 -39.44 68.50
N ASP A 610 -13.34 -39.45 67.79
CA ASP A 610 -12.03 -39.66 68.40
C ASP A 610 -11.70 -38.54 69.39
N THR A 611 -12.05 -37.30 69.04
CA THR A 611 -11.95 -36.16 69.96
C THR A 611 -12.87 -36.33 71.17
N ALA A 612 -14.11 -36.80 70.98
CA ALA A 612 -15.05 -37.00 72.07
C ALA A 612 -14.63 -38.10 73.06
N VAL A 613 -13.87 -39.09 72.59
CA VAL A 613 -13.33 -40.18 73.41
C VAL A 613 -12.05 -39.76 74.11
N ALA A 614 -11.09 -39.16 73.37
CA ALA A 614 -9.79 -38.77 73.91
C ALA A 614 -9.87 -37.54 74.83
N GLU A 615 -10.66 -36.54 74.44
CA GLU A 615 -10.79 -35.27 75.14
C GLU A 615 -12.27 -34.83 75.17
N PRO A 616 -13.12 -35.44 76.02
CA PRO A 616 -14.56 -35.14 76.04
C PRO A 616 -14.88 -33.65 76.25
N GLY A 617 -13.99 -32.93 76.92
CA GLY A 617 -14.07 -31.49 77.14
C GLY A 617 -13.79 -30.64 75.90
N ALA A 618 -13.09 -31.12 74.87
CA ALA A 618 -12.69 -30.32 73.71
C ALA A 618 -13.77 -30.20 72.61
N VAL A 619 -14.78 -31.09 72.62
CA VAL A 619 -15.78 -31.17 71.55
C VAL A 619 -16.65 -29.92 71.43
N HIS A 620 -16.96 -29.24 72.55
CA HIS A 620 -17.77 -28.02 72.53
C HIS A 620 -17.11 -26.88 71.73
N GLY A 621 -15.77 -26.84 71.66
CA GLY A 621 -15.01 -25.87 70.86
C GLY A 621 -15.06 -26.15 69.35
N ARG A 622 -15.47 -27.37 68.97
CA ARG A 622 -15.65 -27.78 67.56
C ARG A 622 -17.09 -27.60 67.06
N LEU A 623 -17.99 -27.15 67.93
CA LEU A 623 -19.40 -26.99 67.60
C LEU A 623 -19.60 -25.85 66.60
N LEU A 624 -20.36 -26.08 65.53
CA LEU A 624 -20.66 -25.02 64.56
C LEU A 624 -21.49 -23.91 65.21
N ARG A 625 -20.95 -22.70 65.17
CA ARG A 625 -21.61 -21.48 65.67
C ARG A 625 -21.86 -20.50 64.54
N LEU A 626 -23.13 -20.14 64.36
CA LEU A 626 -23.57 -19.22 63.32
C LEU A 626 -23.99 -17.88 63.94
N PRO A 627 -23.80 -16.76 63.22
CA PRO A 627 -24.34 -15.48 63.65
C PRO A 627 -25.88 -15.52 63.57
N ASP A 628 -26.55 -15.03 64.61
CA ASP A 628 -28.01 -14.91 64.63
C ASP A 628 -28.43 -13.57 64.00
N PRO A 629 -29.18 -13.59 62.88
CA PRO A 629 -29.64 -12.37 62.22
C PRO A 629 -30.53 -11.48 63.11
N ALA A 630 -31.19 -12.02 64.14
CA ALA A 630 -32.07 -11.27 65.04
C ALA A 630 -31.33 -10.63 66.24
N LEU A 631 -30.14 -11.13 66.61
CA LEU A 631 -29.40 -10.75 67.83
C LEU A 631 -27.98 -10.21 67.55
N GLY A 632 -27.71 -9.80 66.31
CA GLY A 632 -26.46 -9.11 65.91
C GLY A 632 -25.23 -10.04 65.81
N ASN A 633 -24.09 -9.63 66.39
CA ASN A 633 -22.82 -10.37 66.32
C ASN A 633 -22.74 -11.59 67.26
N THR A 634 -23.80 -11.86 68.02
CA THR A 634 -23.86 -13.00 68.93
C THR A 634 -23.97 -14.29 68.14
N ARG A 635 -23.09 -15.27 68.45
CA ARG A 635 -23.07 -16.56 67.75
C ARG A 635 -23.61 -17.67 68.62
N PHE A 636 -24.62 -18.36 68.13
CA PHE A 636 -25.23 -19.50 68.82
C PHE A 636 -24.85 -20.82 68.13
N PRO A 637 -24.84 -21.94 68.87
CA PRO A 637 -24.85 -23.26 68.27
C PRO A 637 -25.93 -23.36 67.19
N TYR A 638 -25.60 -23.96 66.05
CA TYR A 638 -26.50 -23.99 64.90
C TYR A 638 -27.89 -24.59 65.19
N PHE A 639 -28.00 -25.48 66.18
CA PHE A 639 -29.24 -26.15 66.57
C PHE A 639 -30.07 -25.38 67.61
N ASP A 640 -29.52 -24.32 68.20
CA ASP A 640 -30.24 -23.45 69.16
C ASP A 640 -30.91 -22.25 68.45
N ILE A 641 -30.70 -22.10 67.13
CA ILE A 641 -31.30 -21.02 66.32
C ILE A 641 -32.77 -21.37 66.04
N THR A 642 -33.69 -20.67 66.71
CA THR A 642 -35.13 -20.87 66.58
C THR A 642 -35.62 -20.64 65.16
N GLY A 643 -36.50 -21.52 64.66
CA GLY A 643 -37.05 -21.43 63.30
C GLY A 643 -36.10 -21.90 62.18
N SER A 644 -34.86 -22.28 62.49
CA SER A 644 -33.90 -22.74 61.49
C SER A 644 -34.17 -24.18 61.01
N PRO A 645 -34.05 -24.49 59.70
CA PRO A 645 -34.12 -25.86 59.21
C PRO A 645 -32.99 -26.73 59.79
N LEU A 646 -31.88 -26.13 60.21
CA LEU A 646 -30.73 -26.84 60.76
C LEU A 646 -31.00 -27.54 62.09
N THR A 647 -32.07 -27.17 62.79
CA THR A 647 -32.49 -27.88 64.01
C THR A 647 -32.85 -29.36 63.74
N ALA A 648 -33.09 -29.76 62.48
CA ALA A 648 -33.39 -31.15 62.07
C ALA A 648 -32.14 -32.00 61.80
N VAL A 649 -30.98 -31.35 61.63
CA VAL A 649 -29.72 -32.00 61.25
C VAL A 649 -29.31 -33.12 62.21
N PRO A 650 -29.42 -32.99 63.56
CA PRO A 650 -29.13 -34.08 64.48
C PRO A 650 -29.97 -35.34 64.27
N ASP A 651 -31.18 -35.19 63.72
CA ASP A 651 -32.14 -36.26 63.49
C ASP A 651 -31.95 -36.94 62.11
N GLY A 652 -31.19 -36.30 61.21
CA GLY A 652 -30.74 -36.86 59.94
C GLY A 652 -31.07 -36.01 58.72
N ILE A 653 -30.44 -36.35 57.59
CA ILE A 653 -30.61 -35.61 56.33
C ILE A 653 -32.04 -35.71 55.78
N GLY A 654 -32.72 -36.85 55.97
CA GLY A 654 -34.12 -37.00 55.57
C GLY A 654 -35.05 -36.03 56.31
N ARG A 655 -34.84 -35.86 57.62
CA ARG A 655 -35.60 -34.89 58.42
C ARG A 655 -35.33 -33.44 58.02
N LEU A 656 -34.10 -33.14 57.59
CA LEU A 656 -33.76 -31.83 57.02
C LEU A 656 -34.52 -31.59 55.71
N VAL A 657 -34.57 -32.57 54.81
CA VAL A 657 -35.35 -32.50 53.57
C VAL A 657 -36.84 -32.27 53.87
N ASP A 658 -37.43 -33.06 54.78
CA ASP A 658 -38.83 -32.92 55.19
C ASP A 658 -39.14 -31.51 55.73
N ARG A 659 -38.23 -30.97 56.58
CA ARG A 659 -38.39 -29.65 57.18
C ARG A 659 -38.29 -28.53 56.16
N VAL A 660 -37.38 -28.65 55.19
CA VAL A 660 -37.22 -27.68 54.09
C VAL A 660 -38.46 -27.69 53.19
N ARG A 661 -38.97 -28.87 52.84
CA ARG A 661 -40.20 -29.03 52.05
C ARG A 661 -41.43 -28.48 52.77
N GLY A 662 -41.59 -28.81 54.05
CA GLY A 662 -42.67 -28.30 54.89
C GLY A 662 -42.64 -26.78 55.04
N ALA A 663 -41.46 -26.18 55.19
CA ALA A 663 -41.31 -24.72 55.23
C ALA A 663 -41.61 -24.04 53.88
N ALA A 664 -41.41 -24.75 52.77
CA ALA A 664 -41.71 -24.27 51.42
C ALA A 664 -43.16 -24.57 50.96
N GLY A 665 -43.98 -25.24 51.78
CA GLY A 665 -45.36 -25.61 51.44
C GLY A 665 -45.48 -26.72 50.39
N VAL A 666 -44.43 -27.54 50.21
CA VAL A 666 -44.39 -28.66 49.26
C VAL A 666 -44.50 -29.97 50.07
N HIS A 667 -45.52 -30.79 49.79
CA HIS A 667 -45.74 -32.08 50.47
C HIS A 667 -45.35 -33.28 49.61
#